data_AF-A0A2M9KUN6-F1
#
_entry.id   AF-A0A2M9KUN6-F1
#
_cell.length_a   1.000
_cell.length_b   1.000
_cell.length_c   1.000
_cell.angle_alpha   90.00
_cell.angle_beta   90.00
_cell.angle_gamma   90.00
#
_symmetry.space_group_name_H-M   'P 1'
#
loop_
_entity.id
_entity.type
_entity.pdbx_description
1 polymer ?
#
loop_
_entity_poly.entity_id
_entity_poly.type
_entity_poly.pdbx_seq_one_letter_code
_entity_poly.pdbx_strand_id
1 'polypeptide(L)'
;MWQSLLDAYRDRIVDTGREPLFLLLLGLVLSFLFIRISTRLIRAQVRWWPGNVTPGGLHIHHVVFGQALLLICGVAAFAVRGDGGSWWNLLGFGFGVGCGLVLDEFALVLHLKDVYWSTQGRTSVDAVMLAVATIGLLLLGELPLGGFARHPDGPTLAGACGLLALVVVSLLKGKTWTGLLGIMLWPLALVGAVRLARPQSPWARWRYRSRPRRLARAERREERIHRRLVAAKTAVYDLVAGTPDVDLEPARPAPVAPAAAPPAVPPPAVAEAPPPAPWRLRCAAFVQWYLRIVTLIDLLGAVVAPFRAQVQRVDRGEYFTPVLVTSGFTTALLAGLLAVMLRRRKRAAWIAALVVVLAHAGLYGLALAFPEFRAHPFNWFSAALTLAVLLALLLSRPVFRVRGGRGNVPLAAAVLVVGGALLTALGAVAVRLGHTDGVPDWGEAARYGLLRLVTLSGVVKVGGVEVPRWIDLALNLLGTALLLLTLRILLRSPLGAEQLGPEDESRLRRLLERHGGRDSLGYFALRRDKSPCFSPSGKAAVAYRVVNGVALASGDPLGDPEAWPQAIEEWQRLARAHAWIPAVTGAGEQGGTVYARVAGLRALHLGDEAVVEPARFTLDGREMRGLRQTCRRVERAGYRVVVRRHRDIPAEEFADLVRLADAWRHGRTERGFSMALGRLGDPADGDCLIAECRDEAGRTAALLSFVPWGADGLSLDLMRRDRESDNGLVEYTVARLLEHARGGEPAVRRVSLNFAMFREVFEERIGAGPVLRLWRGVLRFLSRWWQLESLYRANARYRPHWQPRYVLYEKPSELPAIGLATALAEGFLTRPRLRRGRPAGRT
;
A
#
# COMPACT_ATOMS: atom_id res chain seq x y z
N MET A 1 38.11 -41.20 12.10
CA MET A 1 37.09 -40.14 12.18
C MET A 1 37.55 -38.81 11.59
N TRP A 2 38.76 -38.33 11.91
CA TRP A 2 39.28 -37.08 11.33
C TRP A 2 39.68 -37.24 9.85
N GLN A 3 40.36 -38.34 9.48
CA GLN A 3 40.67 -38.64 8.07
C GLN A 3 39.40 -38.75 7.22
N SER A 4 38.40 -39.51 7.66
CA SER A 4 37.12 -39.62 6.94
C SER A 4 36.38 -38.28 6.76
N LEU A 5 36.60 -37.31 7.66
CA LEU A 5 36.04 -35.95 7.51
C LEU A 5 36.87 -35.12 6.53
N LEU A 6 38.20 -35.26 6.55
CA LEU A 6 39.10 -34.59 5.60
C LEU A 6 38.92 -35.12 4.18
N ASP A 7 38.72 -36.43 4.03
CA ASP A 7 38.44 -37.08 2.75
C ASP A 7 37.07 -36.63 2.22
N ALA A 8 36.04 -36.63 3.07
CA ALA A 8 34.73 -36.09 2.69
C ALA A 8 34.76 -34.59 2.33
N TYR A 9 35.60 -33.80 3.00
CA TYR A 9 35.81 -32.39 2.69
C TYR A 9 36.50 -32.21 1.33
N ARG A 10 37.55 -32.98 1.05
CA ARG A 10 38.23 -32.97 -0.25
C ARG A 10 37.29 -33.39 -1.38
N ASP A 11 36.69 -34.58 -1.26
CA ASP A 11 35.87 -35.19 -2.30
C ASP A 11 34.60 -34.38 -2.60
N ARG A 12 33.95 -33.79 -1.58
CA ARG A 12 32.64 -33.15 -1.75
C ARG A 12 32.68 -31.64 -1.85
N ILE A 13 33.71 -30.98 -1.35
CA ILE A 13 33.78 -29.50 -1.30
C ILE A 13 34.92 -28.95 -2.15
N VAL A 14 36.12 -29.50 -2.04
CA VAL A 14 37.30 -29.03 -2.79
C VAL A 14 37.19 -29.46 -4.25
N ASP A 15 37.02 -30.76 -4.50
CA ASP A 15 37.01 -31.32 -5.87
C ASP A 15 35.77 -30.91 -6.67
N THR A 16 34.70 -30.48 -6.00
CA THR A 16 33.46 -29.99 -6.65
C THR A 16 33.46 -28.47 -6.88
N GLY A 17 34.54 -27.77 -6.52
CA GLY A 17 34.66 -26.31 -6.68
C GLY A 17 33.77 -25.49 -5.75
N ARG A 18 33.29 -26.07 -4.64
CA ARG A 18 32.35 -25.43 -3.69
C ARG A 18 33.04 -24.76 -2.50
N GLU A 19 34.36 -24.74 -2.49
CA GLU A 19 35.17 -24.17 -1.42
C GLU A 19 34.84 -22.70 -1.09
N PRO A 20 34.60 -21.79 -2.06
CA PRO A 20 34.21 -20.41 -1.76
C PRO A 20 32.88 -20.31 -1.00
N LEU A 21 31.94 -21.18 -1.34
CA LEU A 21 30.62 -21.23 -0.70
C LEU A 21 30.71 -21.81 0.73
N PHE A 22 31.64 -22.74 0.95
CA PHE A 22 31.91 -23.32 2.28
C PHE A 22 32.50 -22.27 3.19
N LEU A 23 33.47 -21.52 2.69
CA LEU A 23 34.11 -20.44 3.42
C LEU A 23 33.16 -19.27 3.68
N LEU A 24 32.21 -19.00 2.78
CA LEU A 24 31.11 -18.06 3.04
C LEU A 24 30.25 -18.50 4.23
N LEU A 25 29.85 -19.78 4.27
CA LEU A 25 29.09 -20.32 5.41
C LEU A 25 29.89 -20.20 6.71
N LEU A 26 31.17 -20.56 6.67
CA LEU A 26 32.07 -20.50 7.81
C LEU A 26 32.23 -19.07 8.33
N GLY A 27 32.50 -18.11 7.43
CA GLY A 27 32.63 -16.70 7.76
C GLY A 27 31.37 -16.13 8.41
N LEU A 28 30.19 -16.50 7.90
CA LEU A 28 28.89 -16.07 8.45
C LEU A 28 28.66 -16.59 9.87
N VAL A 29 28.90 -17.88 10.11
CA VAL A 29 28.68 -18.49 11.42
C VAL A 29 29.66 -17.94 12.45
N LEU A 30 30.95 -17.85 12.09
CA LEU A 30 31.99 -17.36 12.99
C LEU A 30 31.78 -15.88 13.36
N SER A 31 31.49 -15.01 12.40
CA SER A 31 31.30 -13.58 12.69
C SER A 31 30.04 -13.32 13.51
N PHE A 32 28.95 -14.04 13.24
CA PHE A 32 27.72 -13.93 14.02
C PHE A 32 27.92 -14.37 15.47
N LEU A 33 28.55 -15.53 15.70
CA LEU A 33 28.87 -16.00 17.05
C LEU A 33 29.81 -15.04 17.77
N PHE A 34 30.83 -14.53 17.07
CA PHE A 34 31.79 -13.57 17.61
C PHE A 34 31.11 -12.29 18.10
N ILE A 35 30.25 -11.65 17.30
CA ILE A 35 29.54 -10.44 17.74
C ILE A 35 28.59 -10.75 18.90
N ARG A 36 27.92 -11.91 18.88
CA ARG A 36 27.00 -12.29 19.96
C ARG A 36 27.73 -12.53 21.29
N ILE A 37 28.93 -13.07 21.24
CA ILE A 37 29.80 -13.20 22.41
C ILE A 37 30.31 -11.82 22.83
N SER A 38 30.78 -11.01 21.88
CA SER A 38 31.24 -9.63 22.12
C SER A 38 30.19 -8.78 22.84
N THR A 39 28.96 -8.75 22.33
CA THR A 39 27.83 -8.00 22.94
C THR A 39 27.48 -8.50 24.34
N ARG A 40 27.62 -9.81 24.62
CA ARG A 40 27.49 -10.37 25.97
C ARG A 40 28.61 -9.93 26.90
N LEU A 41 29.86 -9.96 26.44
CA LEU A 41 31.02 -9.55 27.23
C LEU A 41 30.97 -8.05 27.56
N ILE A 42 30.49 -7.22 26.63
CA ILE A 42 30.24 -5.79 26.83
C ILE A 42 29.14 -5.58 27.89
N ARG A 43 28.03 -6.33 27.80
CA ARG A 43 26.94 -6.27 28.80
C ARG A 43 27.37 -6.75 30.18
N ALA A 44 28.20 -7.78 30.25
CA ALA A 44 28.77 -8.29 31.49
C ALA A 44 29.91 -7.41 32.03
N GLN A 45 30.20 -6.27 31.41
CA GLN A 45 31.26 -5.33 31.77
C GLN A 45 32.63 -5.99 32.02
N VAL A 46 32.98 -6.92 31.15
CA VAL A 46 34.22 -7.69 31.25
C VAL A 46 35.42 -6.80 30.94
N ARG A 47 36.27 -6.55 31.94
CA ARG A 47 37.37 -5.55 31.90
C ARG A 47 38.41 -5.74 30.79
N TRP A 48 38.62 -6.96 30.29
CA TRP A 48 39.62 -7.25 29.26
C TRP A 48 39.10 -7.10 27.82
N TRP A 49 37.79 -6.87 27.64
CA TRP A 49 37.19 -6.75 26.31
C TRP A 49 37.12 -5.27 25.87
N PRO A 50 37.52 -4.91 24.64
CA PRO A 50 37.75 -3.52 24.19
C PRO A 50 36.49 -2.63 24.07
N GLY A 51 35.32 -3.10 24.51
CA GLY A 51 34.11 -2.28 24.58
C GLY A 51 33.55 -1.88 23.21
N ASN A 52 32.75 -0.81 23.19
CA ASN A 52 32.16 -0.26 21.97
C ASN A 52 33.17 0.61 21.20
N VAL A 53 33.07 0.61 19.86
CA VAL A 53 33.92 1.44 18.99
C VAL A 53 33.30 2.83 18.84
N THR A 54 33.89 3.83 19.50
CA THR A 54 33.44 5.24 19.45
C THR A 54 34.57 6.23 19.10
N PRO A 55 34.98 6.33 17.82
CA PRO A 55 35.94 7.35 17.39
C PRO A 55 35.25 8.73 17.46
N GLY A 56 35.77 9.66 18.27
CA GLY A 56 35.25 11.04 18.35
C GLY A 56 33.82 11.17 18.89
N GLY A 57 33.33 10.21 19.68
CA GLY A 57 31.97 10.23 20.25
C GLY A 57 30.87 9.70 19.33
N LEU A 58 31.20 9.27 18.10
CA LEU A 58 30.24 8.64 17.18
C LEU A 58 30.24 7.12 17.38
N HIS A 59 29.11 6.55 17.81
CA HIS A 59 28.94 5.11 17.95
C HIS A 59 28.66 4.46 16.59
N ILE A 60 29.62 3.68 16.08
CA ILE A 60 29.48 2.98 14.79
C ILE A 60 28.97 1.56 15.04
N HIS A 61 27.78 1.25 14.50
CA HIS A 61 27.22 -0.10 14.58
C HIS A 61 28.01 -1.06 13.68
N HIS A 62 28.22 -2.30 14.14
CA HIS A 62 28.96 -3.32 13.40
C HIS A 62 28.34 -3.70 12.05
N VAL A 63 27.04 -3.42 11.86
CA VAL A 63 26.33 -3.51 10.57
C VAL A 63 27.00 -2.66 9.47
N VAL A 64 27.62 -1.53 9.81
CA VAL A 64 28.29 -0.63 8.85
C VAL A 64 29.53 -1.32 8.28
N PHE A 65 30.34 -1.96 9.13
CA PHE A 65 31.48 -2.77 8.68
C PHE A 65 31.02 -3.97 7.85
N GLY A 66 29.89 -4.59 8.23
CA GLY A 66 29.26 -5.65 7.44
C GLY A 66 28.87 -5.20 6.03
N GLN A 67 28.21 -4.05 5.89
CA GLN A 67 27.83 -3.48 4.60
C GLN A 67 29.04 -3.15 3.72
N ALA A 68 30.08 -2.54 4.30
CA ALA A 68 31.32 -2.24 3.60
C ALA A 68 31.98 -3.53 3.08
N LEU A 69 32.06 -4.57 3.91
CA LEU A 69 32.66 -5.84 3.54
C LEU A 69 31.87 -6.58 2.45
N LEU A 70 30.53 -6.56 2.53
CA LEU A 70 29.66 -7.09 1.48
C LEU A 70 29.86 -6.36 0.14
N LEU A 71 29.98 -5.03 0.17
CA LEU A 71 30.22 -4.22 -1.03
C LEU A 71 31.59 -4.51 -1.63
N ILE A 72 32.65 -4.50 -0.81
CA ILE A 72 34.02 -4.74 -1.26
C ILE A 72 34.16 -6.14 -1.84
N CYS A 73 33.75 -7.18 -1.09
CA CYS A 73 33.87 -8.56 -1.55
C CYS A 73 32.95 -8.84 -2.75
N GLY A 74 31.75 -8.28 -2.77
CA GLY A 74 30.79 -8.42 -3.86
C GLY A 74 31.26 -7.75 -5.16
N VAL A 75 31.83 -6.54 -5.10
CA VAL A 75 32.37 -5.84 -6.28
C VAL A 75 33.67 -6.49 -6.75
N ALA A 76 34.57 -6.86 -5.83
CA ALA A 76 35.82 -7.54 -6.16
C ALA A 76 35.57 -8.88 -6.87
N ALA A 77 34.50 -9.60 -6.51
CA ALA A 77 34.09 -10.82 -7.21
C ALA A 77 33.79 -10.60 -8.71
N PHE A 78 33.33 -9.42 -9.13
CA PHE A 78 33.13 -9.12 -10.57
C PHE A 78 34.42 -8.69 -11.28
N ALA A 79 35.42 -8.24 -10.54
CA ALA A 79 36.71 -7.81 -11.07
C ALA A 79 37.66 -9.00 -11.30
N VAL A 80 37.56 -10.06 -10.49
CA VAL A 80 38.36 -11.28 -10.64
C VAL A 80 37.80 -12.14 -11.79
N ARG A 81 38.54 -12.25 -12.90
CA ARG A 81 38.20 -13.11 -14.05
C ARG A 81 39.07 -14.39 -14.06
N GLY A 82 38.48 -15.53 -14.44
CA GLY A 82 39.15 -16.84 -14.53
C GLY A 82 38.94 -17.76 -13.30
N ASP A 83 39.61 -18.92 -13.28
CA ASP A 83 39.63 -19.91 -12.17
C ASP A 83 40.42 -19.38 -10.97
N GLY A 84 40.00 -18.23 -10.42
CA GLY A 84 40.71 -17.43 -9.41
C GLY A 84 40.87 -18.07 -8.02
N GLY A 85 41.10 -19.38 -7.94
CA GLY A 85 41.47 -20.20 -6.77
C GLY A 85 41.27 -19.55 -5.39
N SER A 86 42.38 -19.31 -4.69
CA SER A 86 42.39 -18.79 -3.30
C SER A 86 41.76 -17.39 -3.15
N TRP A 87 41.66 -16.60 -4.22
CA TRP A 87 41.01 -15.29 -4.17
C TRP A 87 39.49 -15.42 -4.05
N TRP A 88 38.87 -16.37 -4.76
CA TRP A 88 37.45 -16.66 -4.59
C TRP A 88 37.14 -17.18 -3.18
N ASN A 89 38.05 -17.96 -2.60
CA ASN A 89 37.96 -18.44 -1.22
C ASN A 89 38.00 -17.29 -0.20
N LEU A 90 38.94 -16.35 -0.36
CA LEU A 90 39.07 -15.18 0.50
C LEU A 90 37.86 -14.25 0.38
N LEU A 91 37.39 -14.01 -0.85
CA LEU A 91 36.21 -13.18 -1.12
C LEU A 91 34.93 -13.84 -0.57
N GLY A 92 34.79 -15.16 -0.71
CA GLY A 92 33.69 -15.94 -0.14
C GLY A 92 33.66 -15.83 1.38
N PHE A 93 34.79 -16.05 2.04
CA PHE A 93 34.93 -15.89 3.49
C PHE A 93 34.57 -14.47 3.94
N GLY A 94 35.17 -13.45 3.31
CA GLY A 94 34.91 -12.04 3.63
C GLY A 94 33.44 -11.66 3.43
N PHE A 95 32.82 -12.11 2.34
CA PHE A 95 31.40 -11.91 2.10
C PHE A 95 30.54 -12.58 3.18
N GLY A 96 30.90 -13.80 3.59
CA GLY A 96 30.28 -14.51 4.70
C GLY A 96 30.35 -13.74 6.02
N VAL A 97 31.54 -13.24 6.37
CA VAL A 97 31.74 -12.38 7.55
C VAL A 97 30.79 -11.18 7.49
N GLY A 98 30.74 -10.50 6.34
CA GLY A 98 29.87 -9.34 6.11
C GLY A 98 28.39 -9.67 6.31
N CYS A 99 27.92 -10.82 5.81
CA CYS A 99 26.56 -11.30 6.04
C CYS A 99 26.27 -11.51 7.53
N GLY A 100 27.18 -12.14 8.28
CA GLY A 100 26.97 -12.39 9.70
C GLY A 100 26.91 -11.10 10.53
N LEU A 101 27.74 -10.10 10.21
CA LEU A 101 27.69 -8.77 10.85
C LEU A 101 26.38 -8.03 10.54
N VAL A 102 25.85 -8.12 9.31
CA VAL A 102 24.59 -7.45 8.94
C VAL A 102 23.37 -8.16 9.53
N LEU A 103 23.37 -9.49 9.54
CA LEU A 103 22.24 -10.29 10.03
C LEU A 103 22.09 -10.24 11.55
N ASP A 104 23.15 -9.95 12.31
CA ASP A 104 23.04 -9.74 13.76
C ASP A 104 22.11 -8.56 14.09
N GLU A 105 22.18 -7.50 13.28
CA GLU A 105 21.32 -6.31 13.36
C GLU A 105 20.13 -6.31 12.40
N PHE A 106 19.68 -7.50 11.98
CA PHE A 106 18.52 -7.66 11.10
C PHE A 106 17.27 -6.93 11.63
N ALA A 107 17.09 -6.89 12.96
CA ALA A 107 15.99 -6.17 13.59
C ALA A 107 16.07 -4.65 13.36
N LEU A 108 17.27 -4.06 13.44
CA LEU A 108 17.51 -2.62 13.26
C LEU A 108 17.40 -2.20 11.78
N VAL A 109 17.82 -3.07 10.85
CA VAL A 109 17.64 -2.89 9.39
C VAL A 109 16.15 -2.86 9.03
N LEU A 110 15.33 -3.70 9.68
CA LEU A 110 13.89 -3.76 9.43
C LEU A 110 13.10 -2.69 10.20
N HIS A 111 13.60 -2.26 11.36
CA HIS A 111 12.94 -1.34 12.29
C HIS A 111 13.84 -0.17 12.67
N LEU A 112 13.70 0.93 11.93
CA LEU A 112 14.59 2.10 11.96
C LEU A 112 14.49 3.04 13.20
N LYS A 113 14.18 2.54 14.41
CA LYS A 113 14.47 3.28 15.67
C LYS A 113 14.92 2.30 16.75
N ASP A 114 15.95 2.73 17.49
CA ASP A 114 16.52 2.09 18.68
C ASP A 114 15.45 1.60 19.64
N VAL A 115 15.28 0.29 19.67
CA VAL A 115 14.53 -0.41 20.70
C VAL A 115 15.41 -1.58 21.13
N TYR A 116 16.41 -1.29 21.97
CA TYR A 116 17.23 -2.31 22.64
C TYR A 116 16.42 -3.11 23.69
N TRP A 117 15.10 -2.97 23.70
CA TRP A 117 14.23 -3.40 24.79
C TRP A 117 12.97 -4.09 24.23
N SER A 118 12.94 -5.41 24.40
CA SER A 118 11.85 -6.37 24.16
C SER A 118 11.85 -7.18 22.84
N THR A 119 11.89 -8.51 23.01
CA THR A 119 11.63 -9.63 22.06
C THR A 119 12.30 -9.68 20.69
N GLN A 120 12.96 -8.63 20.20
CA GLN A 120 13.50 -8.55 18.83
C GLN A 120 14.89 -9.17 18.63
N GLY A 121 15.65 -9.47 19.69
CA GLY A 121 16.89 -10.26 19.57
C GLY A 121 16.67 -11.68 19.00
N ARG A 122 15.41 -12.15 18.97
CA ARG A 122 14.99 -13.46 18.46
C ARG A 122 14.86 -13.50 16.94
N THR A 123 14.58 -12.36 16.27
CA THR A 123 14.40 -12.33 14.81
C THR A 123 15.71 -12.41 14.03
N SER A 124 16.83 -11.91 14.58
CA SER A 124 18.15 -12.09 13.95
C SER A 124 18.64 -13.54 14.05
N VAL A 125 18.36 -14.25 15.14
CA VAL A 125 18.65 -15.69 15.26
C VAL A 125 17.88 -16.50 14.20
N ASP A 126 16.57 -16.23 14.03
CA ASP A 126 15.75 -16.91 13.03
C ASP A 126 16.22 -16.60 11.59
N ALA A 127 16.68 -15.36 11.31
CA ALA A 127 17.22 -14.97 10.00
C ALA A 127 18.56 -15.66 9.68
N VAL A 128 19.46 -15.75 10.67
CA VAL A 128 20.75 -16.45 10.51
C VAL A 128 20.56 -17.95 10.32
N MET A 129 19.65 -18.59 11.07
CA MET A 129 19.34 -20.01 10.87
C MET A 129 18.83 -20.30 9.44
N LEU A 130 18.02 -19.40 8.88
CA LEU A 130 17.54 -19.53 7.49
C LEU A 130 18.68 -19.35 6.47
N ALA A 131 19.58 -18.38 6.69
CA ALA A 131 20.74 -18.15 5.83
C ALA A 131 21.69 -19.36 5.85
N VAL A 132 22.03 -19.86 7.04
CA VAL A 132 22.86 -21.06 7.25
C VAL A 132 22.23 -22.28 6.58
N ALA A 133 20.92 -22.49 6.73
CA ALA A 133 20.21 -23.60 6.08
C ALA A 133 20.25 -23.49 4.54
N THR A 134 20.07 -22.29 4.01
CA THR A 134 20.08 -22.04 2.55
C THR A 134 21.46 -22.27 1.95
N ILE A 135 22.50 -21.70 2.56
CA ILE A 135 23.89 -21.85 2.11
C ILE A 135 24.34 -23.31 2.30
N GLY A 136 23.96 -23.96 3.41
CA GLY A 136 24.22 -25.38 3.65
C GLY A 136 23.57 -26.31 2.60
N LEU A 137 22.36 -25.99 2.14
CA LEU A 137 21.70 -26.74 1.06
C LEU A 137 22.46 -26.58 -0.27
N LEU A 138 22.91 -25.37 -0.58
CA LEU A 138 23.72 -25.11 -1.78
C LEU A 138 25.09 -25.83 -1.71
N LEU A 139 25.67 -25.96 -0.51
CA LEU A 139 26.94 -26.65 -0.27
C LEU A 139 26.87 -28.16 -0.46
N LEU A 140 25.82 -28.78 0.09
CA LEU A 140 25.61 -30.21 -0.05
C LEU A 140 25.29 -30.60 -1.50
N GLY A 141 24.85 -29.64 -2.33
CA GLY A 141 24.59 -29.84 -3.77
C GLY A 141 23.43 -30.77 -4.10
N GLU A 142 22.73 -31.21 -3.07
CA GLU A 142 21.45 -31.89 -3.12
C GLU A 142 20.36 -30.83 -3.20
N LEU A 143 20.32 -30.09 -4.31
CA LEU A 143 19.03 -29.55 -4.73
C LEU A 143 18.11 -30.76 -4.92
N PRO A 144 16.83 -30.70 -4.50
CA PRO A 144 15.85 -31.80 -4.68
C PRO A 144 15.68 -32.32 -6.11
N LEU A 145 16.38 -31.73 -7.08
CA LEU A 145 16.24 -31.89 -8.52
C LEU A 145 17.47 -32.53 -9.16
N GLY A 146 18.34 -33.14 -8.37
CA GLY A 146 19.64 -33.64 -8.81
C GLY A 146 20.63 -32.48 -8.98
N GLY A 147 21.90 -32.72 -8.69
CA GLY A 147 22.97 -31.80 -9.07
C GLY A 147 22.91 -31.47 -10.57
N PHE A 148 23.74 -30.53 -11.02
CA PHE A 148 23.82 -30.04 -12.41
C PHE A 148 24.25 -31.11 -13.44
N ALA A 149 23.57 -32.26 -13.50
CA ALA A 149 23.58 -33.17 -14.62
C ALA A 149 22.77 -32.52 -15.75
N ARG A 150 23.35 -32.51 -16.96
CA ARG A 150 22.77 -31.84 -18.12
C ARG A 150 21.39 -32.38 -18.53
N HIS A 151 21.00 -33.57 -18.06
CA HIS A 151 19.66 -34.16 -18.22
C HIS A 151 19.22 -34.93 -16.98
N PRO A 152 18.07 -34.59 -16.36
CA PRO A 152 17.53 -35.34 -15.23
C PRO A 152 16.87 -36.64 -15.72
N ASP A 153 17.22 -37.76 -15.11
CA ASP A 153 16.65 -39.08 -15.35
C ASP A 153 15.26 -39.24 -14.70
N GLY A 154 14.41 -40.11 -15.29
CA GLY A 154 13.02 -40.31 -14.86
C GLY A 154 12.83 -40.62 -13.36
N PRO A 155 13.67 -41.48 -12.74
CA PRO A 155 13.61 -41.77 -11.30
C PRO A 155 13.92 -40.54 -10.43
N THR A 156 14.90 -39.72 -10.82
CA THR A 156 15.26 -38.48 -10.12
C THR A 156 14.14 -37.45 -10.19
N LEU A 157 13.48 -37.29 -11.35
CA LEU A 157 12.29 -36.44 -11.48
C LEU A 157 11.11 -36.95 -10.63
N ALA A 158 10.91 -38.27 -10.56
CA ALA A 158 9.86 -38.86 -9.73
C ALA A 158 10.14 -38.66 -8.23
N GLY A 159 11.39 -38.84 -7.80
CA GLY A 159 11.85 -38.56 -6.44
C GLY A 159 11.69 -37.10 -6.04
N ALA A 160 12.07 -36.18 -6.93
CA ALA A 160 11.90 -34.74 -6.77
C ALA A 160 10.42 -34.34 -6.63
N CYS A 161 9.56 -34.87 -7.50
CA CYS A 161 8.12 -34.65 -7.42
C CYS A 161 7.52 -35.20 -6.11
N GLY A 162 7.98 -36.37 -5.67
CA GLY A 162 7.59 -36.98 -4.40
C GLY A 162 7.97 -36.12 -3.19
N LEU A 163 9.22 -35.65 -3.14
CA LEU A 163 9.68 -34.76 -2.08
C LEU A 163 8.95 -33.43 -2.08
N LEU A 164 8.76 -32.82 -3.25
CA LEU A 164 7.98 -31.59 -3.41
C LEU A 164 6.54 -31.77 -2.92
N ALA A 165 5.90 -32.90 -3.22
CA ALA A 165 4.57 -33.22 -2.72
C ALA A 165 4.55 -33.31 -1.18
N LEU A 166 5.54 -33.95 -0.56
CA LEU A 166 5.65 -34.05 0.91
C LEU A 166 5.86 -32.67 1.57
N VAL A 167 6.69 -31.82 0.96
CA VAL A 167 6.93 -30.45 1.41
C VAL A 167 5.65 -29.61 1.29
N VAL A 168 4.99 -29.63 0.14
CA VAL A 168 3.72 -28.92 -0.10
C VAL A 168 2.66 -29.37 0.90
N VAL A 169 2.50 -30.67 1.13
CA VAL A 169 1.57 -31.20 2.14
C VAL A 169 1.94 -30.71 3.54
N SER A 170 3.21 -30.70 3.91
CA SER A 170 3.69 -30.18 5.21
C SER A 170 3.39 -28.69 5.40
N LEU A 171 3.58 -27.88 4.35
CA LEU A 171 3.28 -26.45 4.34
C LEU A 171 1.78 -26.18 4.44
N LEU A 172 0.95 -26.89 3.65
CA LEU A 172 -0.51 -26.81 3.72
C LEU A 172 -1.04 -27.23 5.11
N LYS A 173 -0.35 -28.16 5.78
CA LYS A 173 -0.60 -28.58 7.17
C LYS A 173 -0.11 -27.59 8.23
N GLY A 174 0.45 -26.45 7.84
CA GLY A 174 0.88 -25.37 8.74
C GLY A 174 2.19 -25.66 9.47
N LYS A 175 3.04 -26.54 8.93
CA LYS A 175 4.33 -26.91 9.52
C LYS A 175 5.46 -26.36 8.66
N THR A 176 5.61 -25.05 8.70
CA THR A 176 6.58 -24.30 7.89
C THR A 176 8.00 -24.82 8.08
N TRP A 177 8.45 -24.99 9.32
CA TRP A 177 9.81 -25.45 9.63
C TRP A 177 10.10 -26.90 9.22
N THR A 178 9.20 -27.85 9.48
CA THR A 178 9.43 -29.25 9.05
C THR A 178 9.26 -29.41 7.53
N GLY A 179 8.50 -28.52 6.88
CA GLY A 179 8.41 -28.45 5.43
C GLY A 179 9.69 -27.87 4.81
N LEU A 180 10.18 -26.75 5.31
CA LEU A 180 11.40 -26.07 4.84
C LEU A 180 12.65 -26.91 5.11
N LEU A 181 12.85 -27.39 6.34
CA LEU A 181 13.95 -28.31 6.66
C LEU A 181 13.77 -29.68 6.00
N GLY A 182 12.52 -30.04 5.67
CA GLY A 182 12.18 -31.24 4.92
C GLY A 182 12.69 -31.22 3.48
N ILE A 183 12.98 -30.04 2.91
CA ILE A 183 13.63 -29.89 1.61
C ILE A 183 15.08 -30.43 1.67
N MET A 184 15.76 -30.25 2.80
CA MET A 184 17.12 -30.74 3.05
C MET A 184 17.14 -32.18 3.56
N LEU A 185 16.17 -32.53 4.40
CA LEU A 185 16.07 -33.82 5.09
C LEU A 185 14.71 -34.43 4.77
N TRP A 186 14.63 -35.19 3.67
CA TRP A 186 13.38 -35.78 3.20
C TRP A 186 12.57 -36.55 4.28
N PRO A 187 13.18 -37.20 5.30
CA PRO A 187 12.40 -37.83 6.38
C PRO A 187 11.62 -36.82 7.21
N LEU A 188 12.10 -35.58 7.36
CA LEU A 188 11.37 -34.51 8.05
C LEU A 188 10.15 -34.03 7.27
N ALA A 189 10.24 -33.96 5.93
CA ALA A 189 9.10 -33.67 5.06
C ALA A 189 8.05 -34.78 5.18
N LEU A 190 8.47 -36.05 5.23
CA LEU A 190 7.59 -37.18 5.44
C LEU A 190 6.90 -37.13 6.82
N VAL A 191 7.65 -36.87 7.90
CA VAL A 191 7.09 -36.69 9.25
C VAL A 191 6.12 -35.50 9.31
N GLY A 192 6.45 -34.40 8.63
CA GLY A 192 5.58 -33.23 8.46
C GLY A 192 4.29 -33.56 7.72
N ALA A 193 4.38 -34.38 6.67
CA ALA A 193 3.27 -34.78 5.82
C ALA A 193 2.37 -35.83 6.48
N VAL A 194 2.92 -36.79 7.24
CA VAL A 194 2.13 -37.84 7.92
C VAL A 194 1.42 -37.30 9.17
N ARG A 195 2.10 -36.46 9.97
CA ARG A 195 1.52 -35.94 11.23
C ARG A 195 0.25 -35.09 10.99
N LEU A 196 -0.61 -35.02 12.01
CA LEU A 196 -1.81 -34.15 12.01
C LEU A 196 -1.46 -32.69 11.70
N ALA A 197 -2.36 -32.00 10.99
CA ALA A 197 -2.21 -30.59 10.63
C ALA A 197 -2.42 -29.66 11.84
N ARG A 198 -1.85 -28.46 11.79
CA ARG A 198 -2.18 -27.41 12.78
C ARG A 198 -3.64 -26.96 12.61
N PRO A 199 -4.41 -26.70 13.69
CA PRO A 199 -5.84 -26.36 13.62
C PRO A 199 -6.15 -25.16 12.71
N GLN A 200 -5.24 -24.18 12.65
CA GLN A 200 -5.39 -22.96 11.84
C GLN A 200 -4.85 -23.08 10.41
N SER A 201 -4.41 -24.26 9.96
CA SER A 201 -3.79 -24.43 8.64
C SER A 201 -4.83 -24.53 7.51
N PRO A 202 -4.46 -24.20 6.25
CA PRO A 202 -5.31 -24.42 5.08
C PRO A 202 -5.84 -25.87 4.98
N TRP A 203 -4.99 -26.85 5.28
CA TRP A 203 -5.36 -28.27 5.30
C TRP A 203 -6.43 -28.62 6.35
N ALA A 204 -6.33 -28.05 7.56
CA ALA A 204 -7.34 -28.27 8.59
C ALA A 204 -8.69 -27.65 8.21
N ARG A 205 -8.68 -26.44 7.64
CA ARG A 205 -9.90 -25.76 7.15
C ARG A 205 -10.58 -26.51 6.00
N TRP A 206 -9.80 -27.10 5.11
CA TRP A 206 -10.33 -27.84 3.97
C TRP A 206 -10.79 -29.26 4.36
N ARG A 207 -9.98 -30.01 5.13
CA ARG A 207 -10.19 -31.46 5.36
C ARG A 207 -10.78 -31.83 6.72
N TYR A 208 -10.59 -31.01 7.75
CA TYR A 208 -11.06 -31.31 9.12
C TYR A 208 -12.38 -30.62 9.48
N ARG A 209 -12.82 -29.63 8.69
CA ARG A 209 -14.12 -28.94 8.85
C ARG A 209 -15.32 -29.88 8.80
N SER A 210 -15.25 -30.95 8.02
CA SER A 210 -16.28 -32.00 7.95
C SER A 210 -16.06 -33.18 8.90
N ARG A 211 -15.04 -33.14 9.79
CA ARG A 211 -14.66 -34.24 10.70
C ARG A 211 -14.30 -33.72 12.10
N PRO A 212 -15.29 -33.36 12.95
CA PRO A 212 -15.08 -32.66 14.23
C PRO A 212 -14.18 -33.41 15.22
N ARG A 213 -14.24 -34.75 15.26
CA ARG A 213 -13.36 -35.58 16.13
C ARG A 213 -11.87 -35.45 15.79
N ARG A 214 -11.50 -35.22 14.53
CA ARG A 214 -10.09 -35.04 14.11
C ARG A 214 -9.59 -33.62 14.39
N LEU A 215 -10.47 -32.62 14.28
CA LEU A 215 -10.16 -31.22 14.64
C LEU A 215 -9.88 -31.08 16.14
N ALA A 216 -10.76 -31.62 16.99
CA ALA A 216 -10.60 -31.60 18.43
C ALA A 216 -9.35 -32.39 18.93
N ARG A 217 -8.90 -33.40 18.18
CA ARG A 217 -7.61 -34.07 18.47
C ARG A 217 -6.40 -33.22 18.05
N ALA A 218 -6.49 -32.48 16.96
CA ALA A 218 -5.44 -31.57 16.53
C ALA A 218 -5.27 -30.41 17.51
N GLU A 219 -6.37 -29.83 18.01
CA GLU A 219 -6.38 -28.75 19.01
C GLU A 219 -5.76 -29.19 20.35
N ARG A 220 -6.24 -30.29 20.93
CA ARG A 220 -5.70 -30.85 22.19
C ARG A 220 -4.23 -31.28 22.11
N ARG A 221 -3.73 -31.60 20.92
CA ARG A 221 -2.32 -31.93 20.68
C ARG A 221 -1.50 -30.66 20.53
N GLU A 222 -1.99 -29.68 19.77
CA GLU A 222 -1.35 -28.36 19.63
C GLU A 222 -1.14 -27.77 21.01
N GLU A 223 -2.14 -27.73 21.88
CA GLU A 223 -2.01 -27.17 23.23
C GLU A 223 -0.95 -27.86 24.10
N ARG A 224 -0.84 -29.19 24.06
CA ARG A 224 0.14 -29.96 24.86
C ARG A 224 1.56 -29.86 24.31
N ILE A 225 1.73 -30.03 23.01
CA ILE A 225 3.05 -30.05 22.37
C ILE A 225 3.58 -28.64 22.14
N HIS A 226 2.71 -27.67 21.82
CA HIS A 226 3.10 -26.28 21.67
C HIS A 226 3.59 -25.71 22.99
N ARG A 227 2.95 -26.00 24.14
CA ARG A 227 3.47 -25.58 25.45
C ARG A 227 4.87 -26.13 25.74
N ARG A 228 5.10 -27.44 25.51
CA ARG A 228 6.42 -28.06 25.74
C ARG A 228 7.49 -27.58 24.76
N LEU A 229 7.17 -27.46 23.48
CA LEU A 229 8.10 -26.96 22.47
C LEU A 229 8.37 -25.47 22.65
N VAL A 230 7.38 -24.66 23.02
CA VAL A 230 7.58 -23.24 23.35
C VAL A 230 8.45 -23.15 24.60
N ALA A 231 8.19 -23.92 25.66
CA ALA A 231 9.04 -23.93 26.85
C ALA A 231 10.51 -24.32 26.55
N ALA A 232 10.73 -25.41 25.79
CA ALA A 232 12.07 -25.83 25.39
C ALA A 232 12.74 -24.84 24.43
N LYS A 233 11.98 -24.29 23.48
CA LYS A 233 12.43 -23.24 22.56
C LYS A 233 12.80 -21.97 23.33
N THR A 234 11.99 -21.59 24.32
CA THR A 234 12.26 -20.46 25.22
C THR A 234 13.51 -20.72 26.04
N ALA A 235 13.72 -21.92 26.60
CA ALA A 235 14.95 -22.26 27.33
C ALA A 235 16.22 -22.20 26.47
N VAL A 236 16.18 -22.72 25.22
CA VAL A 236 17.29 -22.57 24.26
C VAL A 236 17.47 -21.11 23.85
N TYR A 237 16.38 -20.36 23.68
CA TYR A 237 16.45 -18.94 23.38
C TYR A 237 16.98 -18.11 24.55
N ASP A 238 16.69 -18.46 25.79
CA ASP A 238 17.21 -17.78 26.97
C ASP A 238 18.71 -18.08 27.13
N LEU A 239 19.15 -19.30 26.78
CA LEU A 239 20.57 -19.66 26.69
C LEU A 239 21.31 -18.84 25.61
N VAL A 240 20.70 -18.63 24.43
CA VAL A 240 21.34 -17.95 23.27
C VAL A 240 21.17 -16.42 23.28
N ALA A 241 20.05 -15.90 23.75
CA ALA A 241 19.69 -14.48 23.69
C ALA A 241 19.55 -13.77 25.06
N GLY A 242 19.60 -14.51 26.18
CA GLY A 242 19.42 -13.99 27.55
C GLY A 242 17.95 -13.85 27.97
N THR A 243 17.66 -14.03 29.26
CA THR A 243 16.33 -13.83 29.84
C THR A 243 15.98 -12.33 29.84
N PRO A 244 14.82 -11.91 29.29
CA PRO A 244 14.40 -10.52 29.32
C PRO A 244 13.90 -10.12 30.72
N ASP A 245 14.33 -8.95 31.21
CA ASP A 245 13.69 -8.31 32.36
C ASP A 245 12.27 -7.89 31.97
N VAL A 246 11.29 -8.41 32.69
CA VAL A 246 9.88 -8.05 32.54
C VAL A 246 9.52 -7.23 33.75
N ASP A 247 9.37 -5.91 33.57
CA ASP A 247 8.68 -5.07 34.55
C ASP A 247 7.22 -5.53 34.60
N LEU A 248 6.88 -6.30 35.63
CA LEU A 248 5.53 -6.81 35.86
C LEU A 248 4.67 -5.69 36.44
N GLU A 249 3.90 -5.01 35.58
CA GLU A 249 2.75 -4.23 36.04
C GLU A 249 1.70 -5.15 36.70
N PRO A 250 1.11 -4.77 37.84
CA PRO A 250 0.11 -5.59 38.52
C PRO A 250 -1.16 -5.77 37.67
N ALA A 251 -1.63 -7.02 37.60
CA ALA A 251 -2.77 -7.44 36.80
C ALA A 251 -4.06 -6.68 37.19
N ARG A 252 -4.61 -5.90 36.26
CA ARG A 252 -5.94 -5.31 36.40
C ARG A 252 -7.03 -6.40 36.25
N PRO A 253 -8.14 -6.32 37.01
CA PRO A 253 -9.24 -7.26 36.88
C PRO A 253 -9.88 -7.20 35.49
N ALA A 254 -10.28 -8.37 34.98
CA ALA A 254 -10.88 -8.53 33.67
C ALA A 254 -12.23 -7.77 33.56
N PRO A 255 -12.50 -7.05 32.45
CA PRO A 255 -13.78 -6.39 32.26
C PRO A 255 -14.91 -7.41 32.06
N VAL A 256 -16.06 -7.14 32.68
CA VAL A 256 -17.31 -7.86 32.46
C VAL A 256 -17.77 -7.67 31.01
N ALA A 257 -18.05 -8.77 30.31
CA ALA A 257 -18.52 -8.75 28.93
C ALA A 257 -19.92 -8.12 28.82
N PRO A 258 -20.15 -7.12 27.95
CA PRO A 258 -21.49 -6.58 27.73
C PRO A 258 -22.36 -7.60 27.00
N ALA A 259 -23.64 -7.63 27.37
CA ALA A 259 -24.66 -8.54 26.82
C ALA A 259 -24.79 -8.42 25.30
N ALA A 260 -24.96 -9.56 24.64
CA ALA A 260 -25.11 -9.66 23.19
C ALA A 260 -26.37 -8.92 22.70
N ALA A 261 -26.17 -7.95 21.82
CA ALA A 261 -27.26 -7.32 21.07
C ALA A 261 -27.92 -8.36 20.12
N PRO A 262 -29.25 -8.31 19.94
CA PRO A 262 -29.96 -9.25 19.07
C PRO A 262 -29.53 -9.12 17.60
N PRO A 263 -29.65 -10.20 16.80
CA PRO A 263 -29.24 -10.21 15.40
C PRO A 263 -30.09 -9.22 14.59
N ALA A 264 -29.43 -8.24 13.97
CA ALA A 264 -30.07 -7.29 13.08
C ALA A 264 -30.70 -8.00 11.86
N VAL A 265 -31.97 -7.73 11.61
CA VAL A 265 -32.71 -8.18 10.42
C VAL A 265 -32.04 -7.59 9.17
N PRO A 266 -31.70 -8.39 8.14
CA PRO A 266 -31.15 -7.86 6.91
C PRO A 266 -32.16 -6.91 6.24
N PRO A 267 -31.73 -5.72 5.79
CA PRO A 267 -32.64 -4.74 5.22
C PRO A 267 -33.29 -5.25 3.92
N PRO A 268 -34.50 -4.77 3.59
CA PRO A 268 -35.16 -5.11 2.33
C PRO A 268 -34.31 -4.63 1.15
N ALA A 269 -34.12 -5.52 0.19
CA ALA A 269 -33.31 -5.26 -0.99
C ALA A 269 -33.97 -4.17 -1.86
N VAL A 270 -33.31 -3.02 -1.96
CA VAL A 270 -33.61 -2.01 -2.98
C VAL A 270 -33.38 -2.64 -4.35
N ALA A 271 -34.28 -2.39 -5.29
CA ALA A 271 -34.26 -2.93 -6.64
C ALA A 271 -33.05 -2.41 -7.44
N GLU A 272 -31.86 -2.96 -7.16
CA GLU A 272 -30.71 -2.86 -8.05
C GLU A 272 -31.06 -3.56 -9.38
N ALA A 273 -30.59 -3.00 -10.49
CA ALA A 273 -30.58 -3.72 -11.76
C ALA A 273 -29.97 -5.12 -11.51
N PRO A 274 -30.65 -6.20 -11.94
CA PRO A 274 -30.30 -7.54 -11.49
C PRO A 274 -28.81 -7.80 -11.73
N PRO A 275 -28.08 -8.27 -10.70
CA PRO A 275 -26.65 -8.53 -10.84
C PRO A 275 -26.44 -9.45 -12.05
N PRO A 276 -25.38 -9.22 -12.85
CA PRO A 276 -25.13 -10.06 -14.01
C PRO A 276 -25.09 -11.51 -13.57
N ALA A 277 -25.79 -12.37 -14.32
CA ALA A 277 -25.94 -13.78 -13.99
C ALA A 277 -24.59 -14.42 -13.59
N PRO A 278 -24.56 -15.30 -12.57
CA PRO A 278 -23.32 -15.79 -11.97
C PRO A 278 -22.37 -16.46 -12.98
N TRP A 279 -22.90 -17.05 -14.06
CA TRP A 279 -22.10 -17.61 -15.14
C TRP A 279 -21.32 -16.53 -15.93
N ARG A 280 -21.88 -15.34 -16.14
CA ARG A 280 -21.18 -14.21 -16.78
C ARG A 280 -20.02 -13.71 -15.92
N LEU A 281 -20.19 -13.73 -14.59
CA LEU A 281 -19.11 -13.44 -13.65
C LEU A 281 -18.01 -14.49 -13.70
N ARG A 282 -18.35 -15.78 -13.89
CA ARG A 282 -17.38 -16.86 -14.11
C ARG A 282 -16.62 -16.67 -15.43
N CYS A 283 -17.27 -16.28 -16.53
CA CYS A 283 -16.61 -15.94 -17.80
C CYS A 283 -15.62 -14.77 -17.62
N ALA A 284 -16.05 -13.70 -16.93
CA ALA A 284 -15.17 -12.57 -16.62
C ALA A 284 -13.97 -12.99 -15.75
N ALA A 285 -14.19 -13.88 -14.78
CA ALA A 285 -13.14 -14.41 -13.92
C ALA A 285 -12.17 -15.31 -14.70
N PHE A 286 -12.65 -16.13 -15.64
CA PHE A 286 -11.83 -16.95 -16.52
C PHE A 286 -10.85 -16.09 -17.32
N VAL A 287 -11.33 -15.05 -18.01
CA VAL A 287 -10.47 -14.13 -18.77
C VAL A 287 -9.44 -13.44 -17.85
N GLN A 288 -9.85 -13.02 -16.66
CA GLN A 288 -8.93 -12.41 -15.69
C GLN A 288 -7.85 -13.37 -15.20
N TRP A 289 -8.19 -14.63 -14.94
CA TRP A 289 -7.22 -15.65 -14.52
C TRP A 289 -6.29 -16.04 -15.66
N TYR A 290 -6.83 -16.21 -16.87
CA TYR A 290 -6.06 -16.43 -18.08
C TYR A 290 -4.98 -15.36 -18.24
N LEU A 291 -5.34 -14.08 -18.24
CA LEU A 291 -4.37 -12.99 -18.39
C LEU A 291 -3.34 -12.93 -17.26
N ARG A 292 -3.69 -13.30 -16.02
CA ARG A 292 -2.73 -13.39 -14.91
C ARG A 292 -1.73 -14.52 -15.11
N ILE A 293 -2.21 -15.67 -15.61
CA ILE A 293 -1.36 -16.82 -15.93
C ILE A 293 -0.42 -16.44 -17.08
N VAL A 294 -0.94 -15.83 -18.14
CA VAL A 294 -0.13 -15.28 -19.25
C VAL A 294 0.94 -14.31 -18.73
N THR A 295 0.56 -13.38 -17.85
CA THR A 295 1.50 -12.44 -17.22
C THR A 295 2.64 -13.17 -16.49
N LEU A 296 2.29 -14.20 -15.72
CA LEU A 296 3.27 -14.99 -14.96
C LEU A 296 4.18 -15.78 -15.90
N ILE A 297 3.62 -16.44 -16.92
CA ILE A 297 4.37 -17.19 -17.93
C ILE A 297 5.34 -16.27 -18.67
N ASP A 298 4.88 -15.10 -19.11
CA ASP A 298 5.72 -14.13 -19.81
C ASP A 298 6.82 -13.55 -18.92
N LEU A 299 6.53 -13.27 -17.64
CA LEU A 299 7.56 -12.85 -16.66
C LEU A 299 8.60 -13.94 -16.43
N LEU A 300 8.17 -15.20 -16.28
CA LEU A 300 9.06 -16.34 -16.15
C LEU A 300 9.90 -16.54 -17.42
N GLY A 301 9.30 -16.42 -18.61
CA GLY A 301 10.01 -16.41 -19.90
C GLY A 301 10.99 -15.25 -20.04
N ALA A 302 10.67 -14.10 -19.45
CA ALA A 302 11.56 -12.95 -19.46
C ALA A 302 12.74 -13.09 -18.48
N VAL A 303 12.61 -13.83 -17.38
CA VAL A 303 13.69 -13.97 -16.37
C VAL A 303 14.52 -15.24 -16.58
N VAL A 304 13.91 -16.33 -17.04
CA VAL A 304 14.56 -17.65 -17.16
C VAL A 304 14.98 -17.91 -18.60
N ALA A 305 16.25 -17.65 -18.93
CA ALA A 305 16.80 -17.82 -20.27
C ALA A 305 16.55 -19.21 -20.93
N PRO A 306 16.70 -20.36 -20.25
CA PRO A 306 16.41 -21.67 -20.87
C PRO A 306 14.92 -21.88 -21.17
N PHE A 307 14.02 -21.35 -20.32
CA PHE A 307 12.58 -21.37 -20.56
C PHE A 307 12.19 -20.44 -21.72
N ARG A 308 12.81 -19.25 -21.81
CA ARG A 308 12.69 -18.35 -22.96
C ARG A 308 13.06 -19.04 -24.26
N ALA A 309 14.19 -19.75 -24.29
CA ALA A 309 14.66 -20.47 -25.46
C ALA A 309 13.74 -21.66 -25.82
N GLN A 310 12.98 -22.20 -24.88
CA GLN A 310 11.98 -23.23 -25.14
C GLN A 310 10.68 -22.64 -25.70
N VAL A 311 10.16 -21.54 -25.12
CA VAL A 311 8.99 -20.83 -25.67
C VAL A 311 9.29 -20.28 -27.07
N GLN A 312 10.45 -19.67 -27.27
CA GLN A 312 10.88 -19.17 -28.58
C GLN A 312 11.13 -20.29 -29.60
N ARG A 313 11.48 -21.51 -29.16
CA ARG A 313 11.59 -22.67 -30.07
C ARG A 313 10.21 -23.19 -30.49
N VAL A 314 9.22 -23.12 -29.61
CA VAL A 314 7.83 -23.45 -29.97
C VAL A 314 7.30 -22.39 -30.94
N ASP A 315 7.47 -21.10 -30.66
CA ASP A 315 6.99 -20.00 -31.53
C ASP A 315 7.77 -19.82 -32.85
N ARG A 316 8.91 -20.51 -33.04
CA ARG A 316 9.71 -20.44 -34.28
C ARG A 316 9.51 -21.70 -35.10
N GLY A 317 8.68 -21.61 -36.14
CA GLY A 317 8.43 -22.71 -37.07
C GLY A 317 6.93 -22.90 -37.28
N GLU A 318 6.46 -24.13 -37.19
CA GLU A 318 5.09 -24.52 -37.54
C GLU A 318 4.10 -24.41 -36.36
N TYR A 319 4.52 -23.91 -35.18
CA TYR A 319 3.63 -23.76 -34.01
C TYR A 319 3.39 -22.30 -33.61
N PHE A 320 2.19 -22.01 -33.10
CA PHE A 320 1.86 -20.73 -32.47
C PHE A 320 1.30 -20.91 -31.06
N THR A 321 1.76 -20.03 -30.16
CA THR A 321 1.32 -19.93 -28.76
C THR A 321 -0.09 -19.34 -28.61
N PRO A 322 -0.79 -19.59 -27.49
CA PRO A 322 -2.06 -18.93 -27.19
C PRO A 322 -1.94 -17.41 -27.06
N VAL A 323 -3.03 -16.67 -27.32
CA VAL A 323 -3.03 -15.19 -27.37
C VAL A 323 -2.28 -14.51 -26.20
N LEU A 324 -1.41 -13.55 -26.55
CA LEU A 324 -0.54 -12.79 -25.63
C LEU A 324 0.58 -13.59 -24.92
N VAL A 325 0.74 -14.89 -25.15
CA VAL A 325 1.85 -15.70 -24.59
C VAL A 325 3.05 -15.63 -25.53
N THR A 326 3.97 -14.68 -25.38
CA THR A 326 5.09 -14.49 -26.34
C THR A 326 6.48 -14.45 -25.70
N SER A 327 6.58 -14.63 -24.38
CA SER A 327 7.84 -14.60 -23.60
C SER A 327 8.58 -13.25 -23.66
N GLY A 328 7.93 -12.18 -23.20
CA GLY A 328 8.53 -10.84 -23.11
C GLY A 328 7.98 -9.98 -21.97
N PHE A 329 8.80 -9.07 -21.44
CA PHE A 329 8.40 -8.14 -20.37
C PHE A 329 7.20 -7.25 -20.74
N THR A 330 7.00 -7.01 -22.03
CA THR A 330 5.97 -6.12 -22.54
C THR A 330 4.60 -6.77 -22.69
N THR A 331 4.55 -8.01 -23.19
CA THR A 331 3.30 -8.78 -23.19
C THR A 331 2.90 -9.16 -21.77
N ALA A 332 3.88 -9.45 -20.89
CA ALA A 332 3.63 -9.54 -19.46
C ALA A 332 2.99 -8.28 -18.89
N LEU A 333 3.54 -7.11 -19.22
CA LEU A 333 3.04 -5.83 -18.73
C LEU A 333 1.65 -5.49 -19.27
N LEU A 334 1.41 -5.74 -20.56
CA LEU A 334 0.12 -5.56 -21.21
C LEU A 334 -0.94 -6.51 -20.64
N ALA A 335 -0.67 -7.82 -20.60
CA ALA A 335 -1.56 -8.83 -20.04
C ALA A 335 -1.84 -8.56 -18.57
N GLY A 336 -0.82 -8.21 -17.80
CA GLY A 336 -0.92 -7.90 -16.37
C GLY A 336 -1.80 -6.70 -16.13
N LEU A 337 -1.60 -5.64 -16.92
CA LEU A 337 -2.39 -4.44 -16.77
C LEU A 337 -3.85 -4.64 -17.25
N LEU A 338 -4.07 -5.34 -18.37
CA LEU A 338 -5.43 -5.74 -18.79
C LEU A 338 -6.10 -6.58 -17.69
N ALA A 339 -5.39 -7.51 -17.05
CA ALA A 339 -5.92 -8.31 -15.94
C ALA A 339 -6.33 -7.44 -14.75
N VAL A 340 -5.54 -6.42 -14.38
CA VAL A 340 -5.88 -5.49 -13.29
C VAL A 340 -7.06 -4.60 -13.68
N MET A 341 -7.17 -4.16 -14.93
CA MET A 341 -8.22 -3.25 -15.38
C MET A 341 -9.56 -3.93 -15.68
N LEU A 342 -9.53 -5.16 -16.19
CA LEU A 342 -10.71 -6.01 -16.29
C LEU A 342 -11.23 -6.38 -14.90
N ARG A 343 -10.35 -6.58 -13.91
CA ARG A 343 -10.76 -6.72 -12.50
C ARG A 343 -11.51 -5.49 -12.00
N ARG A 344 -11.11 -4.29 -12.44
CA ARG A 344 -11.82 -3.02 -12.18
C ARG A 344 -13.04 -2.79 -13.08
N ARG A 345 -13.43 -3.78 -13.89
CA ARG A 345 -14.60 -3.77 -14.78
C ARG A 345 -14.62 -2.64 -15.83
N LYS A 346 -13.45 -2.08 -16.18
CA LYS A 346 -13.33 -0.96 -17.13
C LYS A 346 -13.71 -1.38 -18.55
N ARG A 347 -14.66 -0.66 -19.16
CA ARG A 347 -15.12 -0.92 -20.54
C ARG A 347 -13.99 -0.75 -21.56
N ALA A 348 -13.12 0.25 -21.39
CA ALA A 348 -11.98 0.47 -22.30
C ALA A 348 -11.00 -0.72 -22.32
N ALA A 349 -10.74 -1.33 -21.15
CA ALA A 349 -9.88 -2.51 -21.07
C ALA A 349 -10.53 -3.75 -21.69
N TRP A 350 -11.87 -3.87 -21.56
CA TRP A 350 -12.63 -4.91 -22.26
C TRP A 350 -12.57 -4.73 -23.77
N ILE A 351 -12.73 -3.51 -24.30
CA ILE A 351 -12.60 -3.23 -25.73
C ILE A 351 -11.19 -3.56 -26.20
N ALA A 352 -10.15 -3.11 -25.49
CA ALA A 352 -8.76 -3.39 -25.86
C ALA A 352 -8.45 -4.89 -25.88
N ALA A 353 -8.86 -5.62 -24.83
CA ALA A 353 -8.70 -7.07 -24.78
C ALA A 353 -9.49 -7.77 -25.90
N LEU A 354 -10.72 -7.33 -26.19
CA LEU A 354 -11.54 -7.88 -27.25
C LEU A 354 -10.90 -7.68 -28.62
N VAL A 355 -10.40 -6.48 -28.93
CA VAL A 355 -9.73 -6.19 -30.21
C VAL A 355 -8.48 -7.04 -30.38
N VAL A 356 -7.63 -7.12 -29.34
CA VAL A 356 -6.42 -7.95 -29.39
C VAL A 356 -6.75 -9.43 -29.59
N VAL A 357 -7.70 -9.96 -28.83
CA VAL A 357 -8.08 -11.38 -28.92
C VAL A 357 -8.79 -11.69 -30.24
N LEU A 358 -9.63 -10.78 -30.75
CA LEU A 358 -10.28 -10.93 -32.05
C LEU A 358 -9.26 -10.96 -33.19
N ALA A 359 -8.26 -10.06 -33.16
CA ALA A 359 -7.19 -10.03 -34.15
C ALA A 359 -6.37 -11.33 -34.14
N HIS A 360 -6.01 -11.85 -32.97
CA HIS A 360 -5.29 -13.13 -32.86
C HIS A 360 -6.16 -14.32 -33.30
N ALA A 361 -7.44 -14.35 -32.94
CA ALA A 361 -8.36 -15.39 -33.37
C ALA A 361 -8.49 -15.43 -34.91
N GLY A 362 -8.57 -14.26 -35.56
CA GLY A 362 -8.57 -14.14 -37.01
C GLY A 362 -7.26 -14.64 -37.64
N LEU A 363 -6.12 -14.24 -37.06
CA LEU A 363 -4.80 -14.68 -37.52
C LEU A 363 -4.62 -16.21 -37.41
N TYR A 364 -5.02 -16.82 -36.29
CA TYR A 364 -4.95 -18.27 -36.12
C TYR A 364 -5.91 -19.01 -37.05
N GLY A 365 -7.11 -18.46 -37.30
CA GLY A 365 -8.03 -18.99 -38.29
C GLY A 365 -7.42 -19.01 -39.70
N LEU A 366 -6.75 -17.91 -40.08
CA LEU A 366 -6.03 -17.84 -41.35
C LEU A 366 -4.84 -18.80 -41.39
N ALA A 367 -4.04 -18.87 -40.32
CA ALA A 367 -2.90 -19.78 -40.24
C ALA A 367 -3.33 -21.26 -40.38
N LEU A 368 -4.43 -21.67 -39.74
CA LEU A 368 -4.97 -23.02 -39.82
C LEU A 368 -5.57 -23.37 -41.19
N ALA A 369 -5.75 -22.41 -42.09
CA ALA A 369 -6.12 -22.69 -43.48
C ALA A 369 -4.96 -23.36 -44.25
N PHE A 370 -3.72 -23.19 -43.79
CA PHE A 370 -2.54 -23.76 -44.42
C PHE A 370 -2.22 -25.17 -43.85
N PRO A 371 -1.88 -26.16 -44.70
CA PRO A 371 -1.59 -27.53 -44.29
C PRO A 371 -0.48 -27.66 -43.24
N GLU A 372 0.53 -26.80 -43.33
CA GLU A 372 1.70 -26.77 -42.44
C GLU A 372 1.30 -26.54 -40.98
N PHE A 373 0.34 -25.65 -40.71
CA PHE A 373 -0.07 -25.33 -39.35
C PHE A 373 -1.19 -26.24 -38.82
N ARG A 374 -2.07 -26.75 -39.69
CA ARG A 374 -3.20 -27.60 -39.26
C ARG A 374 -2.79 -29.03 -38.87
N ALA A 375 -1.61 -29.48 -39.31
CA ALA A 375 -1.06 -30.79 -38.99
C ALA A 375 -0.69 -30.95 -37.51
N HIS A 376 -0.52 -29.84 -36.78
CA HIS A 376 -0.04 -29.83 -35.40
C HIS A 376 -1.18 -29.70 -34.38
N PRO A 377 -1.38 -30.68 -33.49
CA PRO A 377 -2.42 -30.64 -32.45
C PRO A 377 -2.30 -29.43 -31.51
N PHE A 378 -1.08 -28.95 -31.27
CA PHE A 378 -0.83 -27.79 -30.41
C PHE A 378 -1.46 -26.49 -30.96
N ASN A 379 -1.47 -26.31 -32.29
CA ASN A 379 -2.06 -25.13 -32.93
C ASN A 379 -3.58 -25.10 -32.78
N TRP A 380 -4.22 -26.27 -32.90
CA TRP A 380 -5.65 -26.42 -32.61
C TRP A 380 -5.97 -26.08 -31.16
N PHE A 381 -5.12 -26.52 -30.21
CA PHE A 381 -5.27 -26.15 -28.81
C PHE A 381 -5.14 -24.64 -28.58
N SER A 382 -4.11 -23.99 -29.14
CA SER A 382 -3.89 -22.55 -29.03
C SER A 382 -5.04 -21.73 -29.63
N ALA A 383 -5.55 -22.15 -30.80
CA ALA A 383 -6.70 -21.53 -31.44
C ALA A 383 -7.99 -21.73 -30.62
N ALA A 384 -8.24 -22.94 -30.13
CA ALA A 384 -9.41 -23.25 -29.30
C ALA A 384 -9.40 -22.45 -27.98
N LEU A 385 -8.24 -22.35 -27.31
CA LEU A 385 -8.10 -21.56 -26.09
C LEU A 385 -8.32 -20.07 -26.36
N THR A 386 -7.80 -19.55 -27.46
CA THR A 386 -8.01 -18.15 -27.88
C THR A 386 -9.48 -17.87 -28.18
N LEU A 387 -10.15 -18.79 -28.86
CA LEU A 387 -11.60 -18.72 -29.11
C LEU A 387 -12.40 -18.79 -27.80
N ALA A 388 -12.01 -19.64 -26.85
CA ALA A 388 -12.65 -19.71 -25.54
C ALA A 388 -12.51 -18.38 -24.77
N VAL A 389 -11.35 -17.71 -24.84
CA VAL A 389 -11.14 -16.38 -24.26
C VAL A 389 -12.00 -15.32 -24.97
N LEU A 390 -12.11 -15.38 -26.31
CA LEU A 390 -12.96 -14.50 -27.11
C LEU A 390 -14.43 -14.64 -26.72
N LEU A 391 -14.94 -15.86 -26.67
CA LEU A 391 -16.30 -16.17 -26.25
C LEU A 391 -16.55 -15.71 -24.81
N ALA A 392 -15.62 -15.98 -23.89
CA ALA A 392 -15.74 -15.52 -22.52
C ALA A 392 -15.79 -13.98 -22.42
N LEU A 393 -15.00 -13.25 -23.23
CA LEU A 393 -15.05 -11.78 -23.32
C LEU A 393 -16.41 -11.27 -23.85
N LEU A 394 -16.94 -11.88 -24.91
CA LEU A 394 -18.24 -11.51 -25.48
C LEU A 394 -19.38 -11.77 -24.49
N LEU A 395 -19.39 -12.94 -23.86
CA LEU A 395 -20.39 -13.36 -22.87
C LEU A 395 -20.35 -12.52 -21.59
N SER A 396 -19.17 -12.01 -21.22
CA SER A 396 -18.99 -11.14 -20.05
C SER A 396 -19.13 -9.64 -20.35
N ARG A 397 -19.48 -9.23 -21.58
CA ARG A 397 -19.76 -7.82 -21.95
C ARG A 397 -20.61 -7.05 -20.91
N PRO A 398 -21.72 -7.60 -20.36
CA PRO A 398 -22.53 -6.87 -19.38
C PRO A 398 -21.83 -6.61 -18.04
N VAL A 399 -20.71 -7.27 -17.75
CA VAL A 399 -19.92 -7.08 -16.53
C VAL A 399 -19.05 -5.82 -16.62
N PHE A 400 -18.58 -5.44 -17.81
CA PHE A 400 -17.63 -4.34 -18.04
C PHE A 400 -18.32 -3.03 -18.40
N ARG A 401 -19.10 -2.47 -17.46
CA ARG A 401 -19.92 -1.26 -17.68
C ARG A 401 -19.22 0.06 -17.35
N VAL A 402 -18.09 -0.01 -16.67
CA VAL A 402 -17.42 1.17 -16.09
C VAL A 402 -16.89 2.05 -17.21
N ARG A 403 -17.33 3.31 -17.23
CA ARG A 403 -16.95 4.29 -18.25
C ARG A 403 -15.68 5.03 -17.83
N GLY A 404 -14.74 5.20 -18.77
CA GLY A 404 -13.63 6.14 -18.62
C GLY A 404 -14.06 7.57 -18.97
N GLY A 405 -13.21 8.56 -18.74
CA GLY A 405 -13.47 9.93 -19.18
C GLY A 405 -13.69 9.96 -20.70
N ARG A 406 -14.74 10.67 -21.16
CA ARG A 406 -15.12 10.72 -22.59
C ARG A 406 -13.96 11.14 -23.50
N GLY A 407 -13.06 12.02 -23.03
CA GLY A 407 -11.88 12.47 -23.76
C GLY A 407 -10.66 11.53 -23.72
N ASN A 408 -10.64 10.49 -22.88
CA ASN A 408 -9.47 9.63 -22.74
C ASN A 408 -9.27 8.69 -23.93
N VAL A 409 -10.36 8.19 -24.51
CA VAL A 409 -10.32 7.29 -25.68
C VAL A 409 -9.78 8.01 -26.92
N PRO A 410 -10.31 9.18 -27.35
CA PRO A 410 -9.77 9.88 -28.50
C PRO A 410 -8.33 10.38 -28.25
N LEU A 411 -8.00 10.83 -27.03
CA LEU A 411 -6.64 11.24 -26.71
C LEU A 411 -5.65 10.06 -26.76
N ALA A 412 -6.04 8.90 -26.22
CA ALA A 412 -5.21 7.70 -26.28
C ALA A 412 -5.03 7.20 -27.71
N ALA A 413 -6.09 7.23 -28.53
CA ALA A 413 -6.01 6.90 -29.95
C ALA A 413 -5.08 7.86 -30.70
N ALA A 414 -5.21 9.17 -30.46
CA ALA A 414 -4.33 10.18 -31.06
C ALA A 414 -2.87 9.96 -30.66
N VAL A 415 -2.59 9.73 -29.37
CA VAL A 415 -1.23 9.45 -28.88
C VAL A 415 -0.67 8.17 -29.50
N LEU A 416 -1.47 7.11 -29.59
CA LEU A 416 -1.03 5.85 -30.18
C LEU A 416 -0.73 5.99 -31.68
N VAL A 417 -1.61 6.66 -32.45
CA VAL A 417 -1.47 6.83 -33.90
C VAL A 417 -0.32 7.77 -34.23
N VAL A 418 -0.31 8.98 -33.64
CA VAL A 418 0.74 9.98 -33.90
C VAL A 418 2.09 9.51 -33.35
N GLY A 419 2.11 8.98 -32.13
CA GLY A 419 3.32 8.43 -31.52
C GLY A 419 3.84 7.20 -32.27
N GLY A 420 2.94 6.32 -32.74
CA GLY A 420 3.30 5.15 -33.54
C GLY A 420 3.88 5.53 -34.90
N ALA A 421 3.26 6.50 -35.59
CA ALA A 421 3.78 7.03 -36.85
C ALA A 421 5.15 7.69 -36.67
N LEU A 422 5.33 8.50 -35.62
CA LEU A 422 6.61 9.14 -35.30
C LEU A 422 7.69 8.09 -34.98
N LEU A 423 7.40 7.10 -34.15
CA LEU A 423 8.34 6.02 -33.83
C LEU A 423 8.66 5.14 -35.04
N THR A 424 7.71 4.94 -35.94
CA THR A 424 7.93 4.22 -37.20
C THR A 424 8.87 5.02 -38.11
N ALA A 425 8.67 6.33 -38.25
CA ALA A 425 9.53 7.21 -39.04
C ALA A 425 10.96 7.30 -38.44
N LEU A 426 11.06 7.50 -37.13
CA LEU A 426 12.35 7.51 -36.42
C LEU A 426 13.06 6.15 -36.52
N GLY A 427 12.30 5.05 -36.42
CA GLY A 427 12.80 3.70 -36.63
C GLY A 427 13.30 3.48 -38.03
N ALA A 428 12.59 3.96 -39.05
CA ALA A 428 13.04 3.88 -40.45
C ALA A 428 14.37 4.63 -40.66
N VAL A 429 14.51 5.83 -40.09
CA VAL A 429 15.76 6.60 -40.13
C VAL A 429 16.88 5.84 -39.42
N ALA A 430 16.65 5.37 -38.19
CA ALA A 430 17.66 4.64 -37.41
C ALA A 430 18.08 3.34 -38.10
N VAL A 431 17.15 2.62 -38.71
CA VAL A 431 17.43 1.41 -39.49
C VAL A 431 18.30 1.72 -40.70
N ARG A 432 18.00 2.77 -41.47
CA ARG A 432 18.82 3.15 -42.63
C ARG A 432 20.23 3.61 -42.25
N LEU A 433 20.39 4.26 -41.10
CA LEU A 433 21.70 4.70 -40.60
C LEU A 433 22.53 3.58 -39.97
N GLY A 434 21.87 2.54 -39.45
CA GLY A 434 22.52 1.43 -38.75
C GLY A 434 22.64 0.15 -39.56
N HIS A 435 22.07 0.08 -40.76
CA HIS A 435 22.14 -1.13 -41.59
C HIS A 435 23.59 -1.40 -42.03
N THR A 436 23.98 -2.67 -42.05
CA THR A 436 25.37 -3.08 -42.27
C THR A 436 25.69 -3.37 -43.74
N ASP A 437 24.68 -3.74 -44.55
CA ASP A 437 24.84 -4.07 -45.97
C ASP A 437 23.92 -3.20 -46.85
N GLY A 438 24.44 -2.07 -47.34
CA GLY A 438 23.69 -1.13 -48.18
C GLY A 438 22.68 -0.27 -47.42
N VAL A 439 21.88 0.53 -48.15
CA VAL A 439 20.84 1.37 -47.55
C VAL A 439 19.47 0.78 -47.91
N PRO A 440 18.68 0.31 -46.93
CA PRO A 440 17.38 -0.27 -47.20
C PRO A 440 16.42 0.79 -47.75
N ASP A 441 15.45 0.34 -48.55
CA ASP A 441 14.38 1.22 -49.04
C ASP A 441 13.56 1.79 -47.87
N TRP A 442 13.02 2.98 -48.05
CA TRP A 442 12.17 3.63 -47.04
C TRP A 442 10.97 2.76 -46.66
N GLY A 443 10.39 2.04 -47.62
CA GLY A 443 9.30 1.11 -47.37
C GLY A 443 9.72 -0.05 -46.47
N GLU A 444 10.90 -0.63 -46.69
CA GLU A 444 11.43 -1.73 -45.88
C GLU A 444 11.83 -1.29 -44.48
N ALA A 445 12.48 -0.13 -44.36
CA ALA A 445 12.87 0.44 -43.08
C ALA A 445 11.65 0.85 -42.24
N ALA A 446 10.62 1.44 -42.86
CA ALA A 446 9.35 1.75 -42.20
C ALA A 446 8.59 0.49 -41.81
N ARG A 447 8.54 -0.53 -42.67
CA ARG A 447 7.94 -1.83 -42.35
C ARG A 447 8.66 -2.49 -41.16
N TYR A 448 9.99 -2.41 -41.11
CA TYR A 448 10.77 -2.89 -39.96
C TYR A 448 10.41 -2.13 -38.68
N GLY A 449 10.39 -0.79 -38.70
CA GLY A 449 10.01 0.04 -37.56
C GLY A 449 8.59 -0.23 -37.05
N LEU A 450 7.63 -0.37 -37.96
CA LEU A 450 6.23 -0.69 -37.67
C LEU A 450 6.08 -2.08 -37.06
N LEU A 451 6.75 -3.08 -37.63
CA LEU A 451 6.76 -4.45 -37.10
C LEU A 451 7.35 -4.48 -35.70
N ARG A 452 8.43 -3.73 -35.41
CA ARG A 452 9.01 -3.65 -34.06
C ARG A 452 8.17 -2.90 -33.03
N LEU A 453 7.28 -2.02 -33.46
CA LEU A 453 6.26 -1.39 -32.60
C LEU A 453 5.20 -2.39 -32.11
N VAL A 454 4.91 -3.42 -32.92
CA VAL A 454 3.87 -4.43 -32.65
C VAL A 454 4.47 -5.73 -32.11
N THR A 455 5.68 -6.09 -32.53
CA THR A 455 6.38 -7.33 -32.18
C THR A 455 7.61 -7.02 -31.34
N LEU A 456 7.46 -7.27 -30.04
CA LEU A 456 8.51 -7.06 -29.03
C LEU A 456 9.47 -8.24 -28.87
N SER A 457 9.21 -9.32 -29.59
CA SER A 457 10.05 -10.50 -29.64
C SER A 457 10.69 -10.58 -31.02
N GLY A 458 11.94 -11.03 -31.10
CA GLY A 458 12.61 -11.41 -32.35
C GLY A 458 12.02 -12.68 -32.97
N VAL A 459 10.68 -12.78 -32.98
CA VAL A 459 9.88 -13.88 -33.54
C VAL A 459 9.67 -13.63 -35.03
N VAL A 460 9.47 -12.37 -35.44
CA VAL A 460 9.49 -12.01 -36.86
C VAL A 460 10.90 -11.61 -37.24
N LYS A 461 11.67 -12.54 -37.83
CA LYS A 461 12.82 -12.16 -38.63
C LYS A 461 12.27 -11.44 -39.86
N VAL A 462 12.37 -10.12 -39.88
CA VAL A 462 12.14 -9.37 -41.12
C VAL A 462 13.32 -9.69 -42.01
N GLY A 463 13.11 -10.57 -43.00
CA GLY A 463 14.15 -10.92 -43.96
C GLY A 463 14.68 -9.67 -44.66
N GLY A 464 16.00 -9.54 -44.77
CA GLY A 464 16.68 -8.49 -45.53
C GLY A 464 17.16 -7.26 -44.74
N VAL A 465 16.91 -7.13 -43.43
CA VAL A 465 17.34 -5.96 -42.65
C VAL A 465 18.09 -6.36 -41.36
N GLU A 466 19.42 -6.22 -41.38
CA GLU A 466 20.32 -6.40 -40.24
C GLU A 466 20.68 -5.06 -39.59
N VAL A 467 20.30 -4.87 -38.33
CA VAL A 467 20.60 -3.65 -37.56
C VAL A 467 21.28 -3.98 -36.23
N PRO A 468 22.16 -3.10 -35.72
CA PRO A 468 22.78 -3.23 -34.42
C PRO A 468 21.75 -3.48 -33.31
N ARG A 469 22.09 -4.39 -32.39
CA ARG A 469 21.20 -4.80 -31.28
C ARG A 469 20.69 -3.65 -30.41
N TRP A 470 21.44 -2.54 -30.33
CA TRP A 470 21.03 -1.36 -29.56
C TRP A 470 19.89 -0.59 -30.23
N ILE A 471 19.80 -0.58 -31.56
CA ILE A 471 18.69 0.04 -32.32
C ILE A 471 17.41 -0.77 -32.08
N ASP A 472 17.52 -2.10 -32.12
CA ASP A 472 16.42 -3.00 -31.79
C ASP A 472 15.95 -2.78 -30.34
N LEU A 473 16.87 -2.73 -29.39
CA LEU A 473 16.54 -2.45 -27.98
C LEU A 473 15.87 -1.08 -27.80
N ALA A 474 16.38 -0.03 -28.45
CA ALA A 474 15.84 1.32 -28.35
C ALA A 474 14.40 1.43 -28.89
N LEU A 475 14.14 0.85 -30.06
CA LEU A 475 12.79 0.82 -30.66
C LEU A 475 11.80 0.06 -29.77
N ASN A 476 12.23 -1.07 -29.21
CA ASN A 476 11.41 -1.84 -28.28
C ASN A 476 11.09 -1.06 -26.99
N LEU A 477 12.08 -0.37 -26.40
CA LEU A 477 11.86 0.45 -25.20
C LEU A 477 10.92 1.63 -25.48
N LEU A 478 11.10 2.31 -26.61
CA LEU A 478 10.24 3.43 -27.01
C LEU A 478 8.81 2.99 -27.34
N GLY A 479 8.64 1.87 -28.05
CA GLY A 479 7.33 1.26 -28.30
C GLY A 479 6.63 0.84 -27.00
N THR A 480 7.38 0.27 -26.06
CA THR A 480 6.88 -0.04 -24.70
C THR A 480 6.43 1.21 -23.96
N ALA A 481 7.23 2.28 -24.00
CA ALA A 481 6.91 3.53 -23.36
C ALA A 481 5.64 4.17 -23.97
N LEU A 482 5.49 4.13 -25.30
CA LEU A 482 4.28 4.60 -25.99
C LEU A 482 3.04 3.79 -25.59
N LEU A 483 3.15 2.47 -25.51
CA LEU A 483 2.07 1.60 -25.07
C LEU A 483 1.66 1.94 -23.62
N LEU A 484 2.65 2.07 -22.72
CA LEU A 484 2.42 2.45 -21.32
C LEU A 484 1.79 3.84 -21.18
N LEU A 485 2.20 4.81 -22.01
CA LEU A 485 1.63 6.15 -22.02
C LEU A 485 0.17 6.14 -22.50
N THR A 486 -0.10 5.47 -23.62
CA THR A 486 -1.45 5.27 -24.18
C THR A 486 -2.37 4.64 -23.12
N LEU A 487 -1.85 3.64 -22.43
CA LEU A 487 -2.54 2.92 -21.39
C LEU A 487 -2.78 3.80 -20.16
N ARG A 488 -1.79 4.56 -19.70
CA ARG A 488 -1.96 5.56 -18.63
C ARG A 488 -3.07 6.57 -18.97
N ILE A 489 -3.17 7.00 -20.23
CA ILE A 489 -4.22 7.94 -20.69
C ILE A 489 -5.60 7.26 -20.65
N LEU A 490 -5.73 6.05 -21.21
CA LEU A 490 -6.99 5.28 -21.15
C LEU A 490 -7.44 5.03 -19.70
N LEU A 491 -6.48 4.87 -18.79
CA LEU A 491 -6.74 4.54 -17.40
C LEU A 491 -6.89 5.73 -16.48
N ARG A 492 -6.55 6.94 -16.93
CA ARG A 492 -6.67 8.18 -16.18
C ARG A 492 -8.13 8.35 -15.74
N SER A 493 -8.38 8.49 -14.44
CA SER A 493 -9.72 8.92 -13.98
C SER A 493 -9.99 10.30 -14.59
N PRO A 494 -11.23 10.61 -15.04
CA PRO A 494 -11.56 11.98 -15.41
C PRO A 494 -11.15 12.87 -14.24
N LEU A 495 -10.16 13.72 -14.50
CA LEU A 495 -9.53 14.58 -13.52
C LEU A 495 -10.30 15.90 -13.57
N GLY A 496 -11.00 16.23 -12.48
CA GLY A 496 -11.30 17.62 -12.12
C GLY A 496 -12.44 18.34 -12.83
N ALA A 497 -13.47 17.64 -13.33
CA ALA A 497 -14.63 18.28 -13.96
C ALA A 497 -15.87 18.47 -13.05
N GLU A 498 -15.78 18.16 -11.76
CA GLU A 498 -16.87 18.43 -10.81
C GLU A 498 -16.26 19.18 -9.61
N GLN A 499 -15.97 20.46 -9.80
CA GLN A 499 -15.66 21.38 -8.70
C GLN A 499 -16.97 22.02 -8.26
N LEU A 500 -17.10 22.35 -6.97
CA LEU A 500 -18.30 23.01 -6.45
C LEU A 500 -18.56 24.31 -7.24
N GLY A 501 -19.63 24.33 -8.04
CA GLY A 501 -20.06 25.54 -8.74
C GLY A 501 -20.76 26.53 -7.78
N PRO A 502 -20.92 27.81 -8.16
CA PRO A 502 -21.61 28.81 -7.32
C PRO A 502 -23.05 28.42 -6.97
N GLU A 503 -23.78 27.83 -7.91
CA GLU A 503 -25.16 27.36 -7.70
C GLU A 503 -25.22 26.19 -6.71
N ASP A 504 -24.29 25.24 -6.86
CA ASP A 504 -24.15 24.09 -5.97
C ASP A 504 -23.78 24.53 -4.55
N GLU A 505 -22.83 25.45 -4.41
CA GLU A 505 -22.46 26.04 -3.12
C GLU A 505 -23.68 26.69 -2.46
N SER A 506 -24.47 27.47 -3.23
CA SER A 506 -25.69 28.10 -2.74
C SER A 506 -26.75 27.08 -2.29
N ARG A 507 -26.89 25.95 -2.99
CA ARG A 507 -27.77 24.85 -2.58
C ARG A 507 -27.31 24.19 -1.29
N LEU A 508 -26.00 23.90 -1.16
CA LEU A 508 -25.44 23.33 0.06
C LEU A 508 -25.61 24.26 1.27
N ARG A 509 -25.42 25.56 1.09
CA ARG A 509 -25.65 26.57 2.15
C ARG A 509 -27.09 26.54 2.64
N ARG A 510 -28.08 26.48 1.75
CA ARG A 510 -29.50 26.32 2.15
C ARG A 510 -29.77 25.04 2.95
N LEU A 511 -29.07 23.95 2.65
CA LEU A 511 -29.15 22.72 3.45
C LEU A 511 -28.51 22.90 4.83
N LEU A 512 -27.38 23.59 4.91
CA LEU A 512 -26.68 23.91 6.17
C LEU A 512 -27.45 24.89 7.06
N GLU A 513 -28.11 25.89 6.48
CA GLU A 513 -28.96 26.84 7.22
C GLU A 513 -30.09 26.10 7.95
N ARG A 514 -30.72 25.11 7.31
CA ARG A 514 -31.86 24.37 7.88
C ARG A 514 -31.45 23.18 8.74
N HIS A 515 -30.36 22.50 8.39
CA HIS A 515 -29.99 21.20 8.98
C HIS A 515 -28.52 21.10 9.44
N GLY A 516 -27.74 22.17 9.34
CA GLY A 516 -26.31 22.17 9.63
C GLY A 516 -25.95 21.97 11.10
N GLY A 517 -26.91 22.05 12.02
CA GLY A 517 -26.68 21.81 13.45
C GLY A 517 -26.43 20.34 13.84
N ARG A 518 -26.51 19.39 12.90
CA ARG A 518 -26.36 17.95 13.16
C ARG A 518 -24.92 17.47 13.18
N ASP A 519 -24.07 18.01 12.32
CA ASP A 519 -22.67 17.59 12.18
C ASP A 519 -21.74 18.80 12.19
N SER A 520 -20.78 18.81 13.12
CA SER A 520 -19.75 19.84 13.25
C SER A 520 -18.82 19.92 12.04
N LEU A 521 -18.77 18.86 11.22
CA LEU A 521 -17.98 18.83 9.99
C LEU A 521 -18.77 19.26 8.75
N GLY A 522 -20.07 19.55 8.90
CA GLY A 522 -20.97 19.87 7.78
C GLY A 522 -20.51 21.08 6.97
N TYR A 523 -20.03 22.15 7.62
CA TYR A 523 -19.60 23.37 6.92
C TYR A 523 -18.39 23.13 6.00
N PHE A 524 -17.50 22.18 6.34
CA PHE A 524 -16.34 21.84 5.50
C PHE A 524 -16.75 21.19 4.17
N ALA A 525 -18.00 20.77 3.99
CA ALA A 525 -18.52 20.30 2.71
C ALA A 525 -18.53 21.41 1.64
N LEU A 526 -18.52 22.69 2.03
CA LEU A 526 -18.46 23.86 1.12
C LEU A 526 -17.07 24.08 0.49
N ARG A 527 -16.08 23.25 0.82
CA ARG A 527 -14.75 23.31 0.22
C ARG A 527 -14.83 23.08 -1.29
N ARG A 528 -14.26 24.00 -2.07
CA ARG A 528 -14.38 24.03 -3.56
C ARG A 528 -13.76 22.86 -4.30
N ASP A 529 -12.90 22.07 -3.65
CA ASP A 529 -12.32 20.85 -4.24
C ASP A 529 -13.20 19.59 -4.06
N LYS A 530 -14.40 19.76 -3.47
CA LYS A 530 -15.46 18.74 -3.35
C LYS A 530 -16.55 18.95 -4.41
N SER A 531 -17.23 17.86 -4.71
CA SER A 531 -18.40 17.78 -5.58
C SER A 531 -19.60 17.35 -4.73
N PRO A 532 -20.77 17.99 -4.84
CA PRO A 532 -21.96 17.52 -4.18
C PRO A 532 -22.70 16.49 -5.05
N CYS A 533 -23.20 15.44 -4.41
CA CYS A 533 -24.16 14.52 -5.00
C CYS A 533 -25.50 14.69 -4.28
N PHE A 534 -26.43 15.40 -4.90
CA PHE A 534 -27.74 15.70 -4.32
C PHE A 534 -28.70 14.49 -4.43
N SER A 535 -29.59 14.35 -3.44
CA SER A 535 -30.75 13.48 -3.59
C SER A 535 -31.65 13.97 -4.75
N PRO A 536 -32.44 13.09 -5.38
CA PRO A 536 -33.43 13.51 -6.39
C PRO A 536 -34.42 14.55 -5.85
N SER A 537 -34.75 14.47 -4.56
CA SER A 537 -35.58 15.45 -3.85
C SER A 537 -34.90 16.80 -3.62
N GLY A 538 -33.58 16.89 -3.78
CA GLY A 538 -32.76 18.08 -3.48
C GLY A 538 -32.64 18.43 -2.00
N LYS A 539 -33.23 17.63 -1.10
CA LYS A 539 -33.26 17.84 0.36
C LYS A 539 -32.02 17.34 1.09
N ALA A 540 -31.16 16.56 0.44
CA ALA A 540 -29.90 16.09 0.99
C ALA A 540 -28.77 16.06 -0.04
N ALA A 541 -27.52 16.04 0.42
CA ALA A 541 -26.37 15.90 -0.46
C ALA A 541 -25.20 15.18 0.20
N VAL A 542 -24.48 14.34 -0.55
CA VAL A 542 -23.18 13.79 -0.15
C VAL A 542 -22.08 14.62 -0.79
N ALA A 543 -21.25 15.28 0.02
CA ALA A 543 -20.07 16.00 -0.46
C ALA A 543 -18.87 15.04 -0.55
N TYR A 544 -18.31 14.89 -1.75
CA TYR A 544 -17.26 13.92 -2.02
C TYR A 544 -16.16 14.47 -2.93
N ARG A 545 -15.01 13.78 -2.96
CA ARG A 545 -13.92 14.07 -3.90
C ARG A 545 -13.30 12.78 -4.40
N VAL A 546 -12.93 12.75 -5.67
CA VAL A 546 -12.26 11.60 -6.25
C VAL A 546 -10.73 11.73 -6.16
N VAL A 547 -10.10 10.86 -5.39
CA VAL A 547 -8.64 10.80 -5.22
C VAL A 547 -8.13 9.40 -5.56
N ASN A 548 -7.30 9.28 -6.60
CA ASN A 548 -6.72 8.00 -7.04
C ASN A 548 -7.73 6.87 -7.29
N GLY A 549 -8.94 7.21 -7.73
CA GLY A 549 -10.02 6.25 -7.97
C GLY A 549 -10.76 5.82 -6.71
N VAL A 550 -10.61 6.55 -5.61
CA VAL A 550 -11.48 6.48 -4.43
C VAL A 550 -12.41 7.70 -4.47
N ALA A 551 -13.72 7.47 -4.48
CA ALA A 551 -14.72 8.51 -4.25
C ALA A 551 -14.83 8.67 -2.74
N LEU A 552 -14.14 9.66 -2.20
CA LEU A 552 -14.01 9.90 -0.77
C LEU A 552 -15.04 10.95 -0.34
N ALA A 553 -16.12 10.52 0.30
CA ALA A 553 -17.07 11.41 0.96
C ALA A 553 -16.49 11.92 2.29
N SER A 554 -16.88 13.13 2.66
CA SER A 554 -16.40 13.84 3.85
C SER A 554 -17.53 14.04 4.85
N GLY A 555 -17.42 13.45 6.04
CA GLY A 555 -18.42 13.61 7.10
C GLY A 555 -19.75 12.92 6.79
N ASP A 556 -20.80 13.38 7.46
CA ASP A 556 -22.16 12.91 7.24
C ASP A 556 -22.81 13.58 6.01
N PRO A 557 -23.85 12.99 5.41
CA PRO A 557 -24.62 13.68 4.37
C PRO A 557 -25.23 14.98 4.91
N LEU A 558 -25.28 16.00 4.07
CA LEU A 558 -25.92 17.28 4.38
C LEU A 558 -27.42 17.22 4.15
N GLY A 559 -28.16 18.03 4.90
CA GLY A 559 -29.61 18.21 4.71
C GLY A 559 -30.45 17.27 5.56
N ASP A 560 -31.66 16.99 5.09
CA ASP A 560 -32.68 16.22 5.79
C ASP A 560 -32.31 14.71 5.86
N PRO A 561 -32.20 14.10 7.06
CA PRO A 561 -31.91 12.68 7.21
C PRO A 561 -32.88 11.74 6.49
N GLU A 562 -34.13 12.14 6.31
CA GLU A 562 -35.09 11.33 5.55
C GLU A 562 -34.66 11.18 4.08
N ALA A 563 -33.96 12.19 3.54
CA ALA A 563 -33.43 12.19 2.19
C ALA A 563 -31.98 11.67 2.08
N TRP A 564 -31.28 11.42 3.20
CA TRP A 564 -29.92 10.89 3.17
C TRP A 564 -29.79 9.56 2.41
N PRO A 565 -30.69 8.56 2.57
CA PRO A 565 -30.61 7.33 1.81
C PRO A 565 -30.56 7.56 0.30
N GLN A 566 -31.42 8.43 -0.22
CA GLN A 566 -31.47 8.75 -1.65
C GLN A 566 -30.17 9.42 -2.15
N ALA A 567 -29.60 10.34 -1.36
CA ALA A 567 -28.31 10.96 -1.72
C ALA A 567 -27.16 9.95 -1.71
N ILE A 568 -27.15 9.02 -0.75
CA ILE A 568 -26.14 7.96 -0.65
C ILE A 568 -26.24 6.98 -1.81
N GLU A 569 -27.46 6.59 -2.20
CA GLU A 569 -27.72 5.72 -3.36
C GLU A 569 -27.23 6.36 -4.66
N GLU A 570 -27.55 7.63 -4.88
CA GLU A 570 -27.09 8.36 -6.06
C GLU A 570 -25.57 8.48 -6.11
N TRP A 571 -24.94 8.79 -4.98
CA TRP A 571 -23.49 8.84 -4.86
C TRP A 571 -22.85 7.46 -5.11
N GLN A 572 -23.43 6.40 -4.56
CA GLN A 572 -22.95 5.04 -4.78
C GLN A 572 -23.10 4.63 -6.25
N ARG A 573 -24.23 4.93 -6.88
CA ARG A 573 -24.49 4.71 -8.32
C ARG A 573 -23.45 5.42 -9.17
N LEU A 574 -23.13 6.67 -8.83
CA LEU A 574 -22.09 7.46 -9.49
C LEU A 574 -20.69 6.85 -9.33
N ALA A 575 -20.34 6.42 -8.11
CA ALA A 575 -19.07 5.74 -7.83
C ALA A 575 -18.95 4.43 -8.62
N ARG A 576 -20.03 3.62 -8.66
CA ARG A 576 -20.08 2.36 -9.43
C ARG A 576 -19.94 2.60 -10.93
N ALA A 577 -20.58 3.63 -11.48
CA ALA A 577 -20.51 3.96 -12.91
C ALA A 577 -19.08 4.27 -13.40
N HIS A 578 -18.24 4.80 -12.50
CA HIS A 578 -16.85 5.17 -12.77
C HIS A 578 -15.80 4.20 -12.18
N ALA A 579 -16.23 3.10 -11.55
CA ALA A 579 -15.39 2.20 -10.75
C ALA A 579 -14.51 2.93 -9.73
N TRP A 580 -15.09 3.95 -9.09
CA TRP A 580 -14.50 4.51 -7.90
C TRP A 580 -14.80 3.59 -6.72
N ILE A 581 -13.82 3.46 -5.83
CA ILE A 581 -14.00 2.82 -4.54
C ILE A 581 -14.79 3.81 -3.67
N PRO A 582 -16.02 3.50 -3.24
CA PRO A 582 -16.75 4.36 -2.32
C PRO A 582 -16.10 4.27 -0.93
N ALA A 583 -15.79 5.42 -0.35
CA ALA A 583 -15.30 5.51 1.01
C ALA A 583 -15.80 6.79 1.66
N VAL A 584 -15.98 6.77 2.98
CA VAL A 584 -16.34 7.96 3.77
C VAL A 584 -15.29 8.15 4.84
N THR A 585 -14.87 9.37 5.08
CA THR A 585 -13.93 9.71 6.16
C THR A 585 -14.53 10.78 7.06
N GLY A 586 -14.35 10.62 8.37
CA GLY A 586 -14.89 11.55 9.37
C GLY A 586 -16.39 11.44 9.59
N ALA A 587 -17.03 10.33 9.19
CA ALA A 587 -18.46 10.14 9.42
C ALA A 587 -18.76 10.10 10.92
N GLY A 588 -19.83 10.79 11.34
CA GLY A 588 -20.41 10.62 12.66
C GLY A 588 -21.10 9.27 12.79
N GLU A 589 -21.57 8.94 13.99
CA GLU A 589 -22.28 7.68 14.24
C GLU A 589 -23.61 7.59 13.48
N GLN A 590 -24.35 8.70 13.39
CA GLN A 590 -25.62 8.76 12.68
C GLN A 590 -25.43 8.55 11.18
N GLY A 591 -24.61 9.35 10.50
CA GLY A 591 -24.34 9.18 9.08
C GLY A 591 -23.67 7.83 8.79
N GLY A 592 -22.74 7.40 9.66
CA GLY A 592 -22.12 6.08 9.59
C GLY A 592 -23.12 4.92 9.54
N THR A 593 -24.15 4.98 10.37
CA THR A 593 -25.24 3.99 10.41
C THR A 593 -26.04 3.99 9.12
N VAL A 594 -26.38 5.18 8.58
CA VAL A 594 -27.14 5.29 7.33
C VAL A 594 -26.31 4.80 6.13
N TYR A 595 -25.03 5.18 6.04
CA TYR A 595 -24.11 4.66 5.02
C TYR A 595 -23.96 3.14 5.08
N ALA A 596 -23.85 2.57 6.29
CA ALA A 596 -23.74 1.12 6.46
C ALA A 596 -25.01 0.40 6.00
N ARG A 597 -26.18 0.93 6.35
CA ARG A 597 -27.49 0.38 5.96
C ARG A 597 -27.75 0.47 4.45
N VAL A 598 -27.49 1.63 3.85
CA VAL A 598 -27.89 1.95 2.47
C VAL A 598 -26.83 1.48 1.46
N ALA A 599 -25.56 1.80 1.71
CA ALA A 599 -24.47 1.50 0.79
C ALA A 599 -23.71 0.20 1.15
N GLY A 600 -24.07 -0.50 2.23
CA GLY A 600 -23.39 -1.71 2.66
C GLY A 600 -21.96 -1.48 3.13
N LEU A 601 -21.61 -0.25 3.52
CA LEU A 601 -20.26 0.09 3.99
C LEU A 601 -20.04 -0.41 5.42
N ARG A 602 -18.81 -0.80 5.72
CA ARG A 602 -18.35 -1.20 7.05
C ARG A 602 -17.68 -0.04 7.72
N ALA A 603 -17.91 0.13 9.02
CA ALA A 603 -17.26 1.18 9.81
C ALA A 603 -15.97 0.69 10.46
N LEU A 604 -14.94 1.52 10.40
CA LEU A 604 -13.71 1.44 11.18
C LEU A 604 -13.63 2.70 12.03
N HIS A 605 -13.50 2.56 13.36
CA HIS A 605 -13.27 3.72 14.24
C HIS A 605 -11.99 4.44 13.81
N LEU A 606 -12.13 5.73 13.53
CA LEU A 606 -11.06 6.58 13.06
C LEU A 606 -10.40 7.34 14.20
N GLY A 607 -11.15 7.69 15.25
CA GLY A 607 -10.73 8.55 16.36
C GLY A 607 -11.92 9.28 16.97
N ASP A 608 -11.64 10.29 17.79
CA ASP A 608 -12.69 11.08 18.46
C ASP A 608 -12.51 12.59 18.25
N GLU A 609 -13.63 13.29 18.10
CA GLU A 609 -13.71 14.75 18.06
C GLU A 609 -13.87 15.32 19.45
N ALA A 610 -13.13 16.39 19.75
CA ALA A 610 -13.19 17.09 21.03
C ALA A 610 -14.23 18.22 20.99
N VAL A 611 -15.41 18.00 21.59
CA VAL A 611 -16.47 19.00 21.68
C VAL A 611 -16.54 19.57 23.10
N VAL A 612 -16.39 20.89 23.24
CA VAL A 612 -16.48 21.59 24.53
C VAL A 612 -17.78 22.37 24.61
N GLU A 613 -18.46 22.30 25.76
CA GLU A 613 -19.65 23.10 26.07
C GLU A 613 -19.21 24.35 26.87
N PRO A 614 -19.27 25.57 26.30
CA PRO A 614 -18.83 26.79 26.98
C PRO A 614 -19.53 27.01 28.33
N ALA A 615 -20.81 26.67 28.44
CA ALA A 615 -21.59 26.76 29.68
C ALA A 615 -20.96 26.00 30.87
N ARG A 616 -20.23 24.91 30.60
CA ARG A 616 -19.58 24.08 31.62
C ARG A 616 -18.09 24.38 31.78
N PHE A 617 -17.53 25.22 30.93
CA PHE A 617 -16.11 25.55 30.96
C PHE A 617 -15.80 26.47 32.15
N THR A 618 -14.77 26.11 32.92
CA THR A 618 -14.19 26.96 33.95
C THR A 618 -12.70 26.70 34.05
N LEU A 619 -11.91 27.74 34.34
CA LEU A 619 -10.50 27.62 34.67
C LEU A 619 -10.28 27.23 36.14
N ASP A 620 -11.33 27.15 36.94
CA ASP A 620 -11.25 26.79 38.36
C ASP A 620 -11.03 25.28 38.57
N GLY A 621 -10.56 24.93 39.77
CA GLY A 621 -10.31 23.55 40.15
C GLY A 621 -8.87 23.06 39.94
N ARG A 622 -8.58 21.88 40.53
CA ARG A 622 -7.24 21.28 40.60
C ARG A 622 -6.73 20.82 39.23
N GLU A 623 -7.58 20.16 38.45
CA GLU A 623 -7.22 19.64 37.12
C GLU A 623 -6.95 20.75 36.10
N MET A 624 -7.60 21.91 36.25
CA MET A 624 -7.39 23.08 35.37
C MET A 624 -6.13 23.89 35.71
N ARG A 625 -5.36 23.50 36.74
CA ARG A 625 -4.17 24.24 37.21
C ARG A 625 -3.17 24.53 36.10
N GLY A 626 -2.88 23.56 35.24
CA GLY A 626 -1.92 23.72 34.15
C GLY A 626 -2.40 24.73 33.09
N LEU A 627 -3.67 24.64 32.68
CA LEU A 627 -4.26 25.58 31.72
C LEU A 627 -4.36 26.98 32.33
N ARG A 628 -4.85 27.11 33.56
CA ARG A 628 -4.95 28.37 34.29
C ARG A 628 -3.60 29.07 34.48
N GLN A 629 -2.54 28.33 34.81
CA GLN A 629 -1.19 28.89 34.89
C GLN A 629 -0.69 29.40 33.55
N THR A 630 -0.98 28.67 32.46
CA THR A 630 -0.65 29.09 31.10
C THR A 630 -1.38 30.39 30.75
N CYS A 631 -2.71 30.45 30.96
CA CYS A 631 -3.51 31.64 30.70
C CYS A 631 -3.02 32.85 31.49
N ARG A 632 -2.80 32.71 32.81
CA ARG A 632 -2.28 33.79 33.65
C ARG A 632 -0.88 34.26 33.26
N ARG A 633 -0.05 33.39 32.69
CA ARG A 633 1.29 33.76 32.21
C ARG A 633 1.19 34.60 30.94
N VAL A 634 0.40 34.14 29.97
CA VAL A 634 0.18 34.84 28.70
C VAL A 634 -0.49 36.21 28.96
N GLU A 635 -1.48 36.26 29.85
CA GLU A 635 -2.13 37.51 30.25
C GLU A 635 -1.18 38.50 30.94
N ARG A 636 -0.29 38.02 31.83
CA ARG A 636 0.74 38.86 32.46
C ARG A 636 1.78 39.41 31.47
N ALA A 637 1.94 38.76 30.32
CA ALA A 637 2.79 39.24 29.24
C ALA A 637 2.07 40.24 28.31
N GLY A 638 0.88 40.72 28.69
CA GLY A 638 0.16 41.78 27.97
C GLY A 638 -0.71 41.31 26.80
N TYR A 639 -0.84 39.99 26.60
CA TYR A 639 -1.64 39.45 25.51
C TYR A 639 -3.15 39.51 25.79
N ARG A 640 -3.92 39.95 24.79
CA ARG A 640 -5.38 39.99 24.81
C ARG A 640 -5.97 39.16 23.67
N VAL A 641 -7.21 38.70 23.84
CA VAL A 641 -7.93 37.95 22.80
C VAL A 641 -9.07 38.80 22.28
N VAL A 642 -9.14 38.93 20.96
CA VAL A 642 -10.20 39.65 20.24
C VAL A 642 -10.93 38.64 19.36
N VAL A 643 -12.25 38.62 19.48
CA VAL A 643 -13.11 37.67 18.75
C VAL A 643 -14.03 38.48 17.83
N ARG A 644 -13.97 38.23 16.52
CA ARG A 644 -14.76 38.97 15.50
C ARG A 644 -15.31 38.02 14.45
N ARG A 645 -16.45 38.35 13.84
CA ARG A 645 -16.89 37.65 12.63
C ARG A 645 -16.12 38.17 11.43
N HIS A 646 -15.97 37.34 10.41
CA HIS A 646 -15.28 37.73 9.18
C HIS A 646 -15.90 38.97 8.53
N ARG A 647 -17.24 39.10 8.56
CA ARG A 647 -17.94 40.27 8.02
C ARG A 647 -17.69 41.58 8.77
N ASP A 648 -17.23 41.51 10.02
CA ASP A 648 -17.01 42.68 10.88
C ASP A 648 -15.57 43.22 10.75
N ILE A 649 -14.75 42.60 9.89
CA ILE A 649 -13.33 42.93 9.71
C ILE A 649 -13.16 43.64 8.35
N PRO A 650 -12.56 44.84 8.32
CA PRO A 650 -12.25 45.54 7.08
C PRO A 650 -11.42 44.68 6.11
N ALA A 651 -11.68 44.79 4.81
CA ALA A 651 -11.04 43.94 3.80
C ALA A 651 -9.50 44.05 3.80
N GLU A 652 -8.96 45.25 4.04
CA GLU A 652 -7.51 45.48 4.15
C GLU A 652 -6.91 44.76 5.36
N GLU A 653 -7.53 44.93 6.54
CA GLU A 653 -7.11 44.23 7.76
C GLU A 653 -7.22 42.71 7.59
N PHE A 654 -8.28 42.22 6.93
CA PHE A 654 -8.44 40.79 6.68
C PHE A 654 -7.33 40.26 5.77
N ALA A 655 -6.99 40.99 4.70
CA ALA A 655 -5.90 40.61 3.80
C ALA A 655 -4.57 40.48 4.57
N ASP A 656 -4.32 41.32 5.56
CA ASP A 656 -3.16 41.24 6.45
C ASP A 656 -3.18 39.98 7.31
N LEU A 657 -4.34 39.65 7.90
CA LEU A 657 -4.52 38.42 8.67
C LEU A 657 -4.31 37.15 7.82
N VAL A 658 -4.76 37.16 6.56
CA VAL A 658 -4.50 36.07 5.60
C VAL A 658 -3.00 35.95 5.33
N ARG A 659 -2.29 37.07 5.12
CA ARG A 659 -0.83 37.04 4.93
C ARG A 659 -0.10 36.48 6.15
N LEU A 660 -0.52 36.83 7.37
CA LEU A 660 0.04 36.28 8.61
C LEU A 660 -0.25 34.77 8.75
N ALA A 661 -1.49 34.35 8.49
CA ALA A 661 -1.87 32.94 8.52
C ALA A 661 -1.05 32.08 7.55
N ASP A 662 -0.74 32.64 6.37
CA ASP A 662 0.10 32.05 5.34
C ASP A 662 1.58 32.02 5.73
N ALA A 663 2.10 33.08 6.35
CA ALA A 663 3.47 33.17 6.83
C ALA A 663 3.76 32.17 7.96
N TRP A 664 2.79 31.97 8.87
CA TRP A 664 2.90 31.00 9.97
C TRP A 664 2.60 29.56 9.55
N ARG A 665 2.39 29.29 8.25
CA ARG A 665 2.12 27.95 7.72
C ARG A 665 3.36 27.05 7.85
N HIS A 666 3.19 25.85 8.40
CA HIS A 666 4.24 24.83 8.45
C HIS A 666 4.10 23.82 7.30
N GLY A 667 4.96 23.95 6.28
CA GLY A 667 5.01 23.07 5.10
C GLY A 667 4.46 23.73 3.82
N ARG A 668 4.68 23.08 2.67
CA ARG A 668 4.37 23.63 1.32
C ARG A 668 2.90 23.53 0.87
N THR A 669 2.04 22.81 1.60
CA THR A 669 0.62 22.60 1.25
C THR A 669 -0.29 22.77 2.45
N GLU A 670 -1.46 23.37 2.24
CA GLU A 670 -2.53 23.36 3.24
C GLU A 670 -2.97 21.94 3.55
N ARG A 671 -3.09 21.66 4.86
CA ARG A 671 -3.59 20.40 5.40
C ARG A 671 -5.10 20.52 5.60
N GLY A 672 -5.81 19.42 5.43
CA GLY A 672 -7.25 19.31 5.64
C GLY A 672 -8.02 18.98 4.37
N PHE A 673 -8.99 18.07 4.47
CA PHE A 673 -10.04 17.77 3.50
C PHE A 673 -11.40 17.70 4.20
N SER A 674 -11.50 16.90 5.26
CA SER A 674 -12.73 16.83 6.06
C SER A 674 -12.81 17.88 7.17
N MET A 675 -11.69 18.54 7.47
CA MET A 675 -11.50 19.35 8.68
C MET A 675 -10.81 20.68 8.41
N ALA A 676 -10.74 21.09 7.14
CA ALA A 676 -10.31 22.45 6.79
C ALA A 676 -11.06 22.95 5.56
N LEU A 677 -11.50 24.20 5.61
CA LEU A 677 -12.21 24.90 4.55
C LEU A 677 -11.22 25.40 3.47
N GLY A 678 -10.02 25.83 3.88
CA GLY A 678 -8.91 26.16 2.96
C GLY A 678 -9.15 27.41 2.11
N ARG A 679 -9.96 28.37 2.60
CA ARG A 679 -10.26 29.64 1.93
C ARG A 679 -10.54 30.78 2.92
N LEU A 680 -9.64 30.95 3.90
CA LEU A 680 -9.74 32.03 4.89
C LEU A 680 -9.88 33.40 4.18
N GLY A 681 -10.90 34.17 4.56
CA GLY A 681 -11.17 35.50 3.98
C GLY A 681 -12.08 35.52 2.76
N ASP A 682 -12.69 34.40 2.39
CA ASP A 682 -13.72 34.40 1.36
C ASP A 682 -14.94 35.23 1.81
N PRO A 683 -15.40 36.21 1.01
CA PRO A 683 -16.57 37.04 1.35
C PRO A 683 -17.85 36.24 1.60
N ALA A 684 -17.98 35.05 1.01
CA ALA A 684 -19.14 34.17 1.23
C ALA A 684 -19.15 33.51 2.62
N ASP A 685 -18.04 33.58 3.36
CA ASP A 685 -17.86 32.96 4.67
C ASP A 685 -17.92 34.00 5.82
N GLY A 686 -18.68 35.08 5.63
CA GLY A 686 -18.82 36.20 6.58
C GLY A 686 -19.29 35.83 7.99
N ASP A 687 -19.99 34.69 8.15
CA ASP A 687 -20.44 34.16 9.45
C ASP A 687 -19.35 33.38 10.21
N CYS A 688 -18.24 33.05 9.56
CA CYS A 688 -17.09 32.46 10.24
C CYS A 688 -16.50 33.46 11.24
N LEU A 689 -15.89 32.91 12.29
CA LEU A 689 -15.39 33.68 13.43
C LEU A 689 -13.88 33.53 13.51
N ILE A 690 -13.19 34.63 13.72
CA ILE A 690 -11.75 34.66 13.98
C ILE A 690 -11.51 35.08 15.42
N ALA A 691 -10.63 34.34 16.10
CA ALA A 691 -10.14 34.65 17.43
C ALA A 691 -8.64 34.97 17.30
N GLU A 692 -8.29 36.22 17.54
CA GLU A 692 -6.93 36.73 17.45
C GLU A 692 -6.35 36.91 18.85
N CYS A 693 -5.11 36.45 19.05
CA CYS A 693 -4.32 36.84 20.20
C CYS A 693 -3.42 38.00 19.79
N ARG A 694 -3.60 39.16 20.42
CA ARG A 694 -2.83 40.38 20.15
C ARG A 694 -1.90 40.69 21.31
N ASP A 695 -0.67 41.10 21.01
CA ASP A 695 0.28 41.57 22.01
C ASP A 695 -0.08 42.97 22.54
N GLU A 696 0.74 43.49 23.47
CA GLU A 696 0.53 44.82 24.06
C GLU A 696 0.54 45.93 22.99
N ALA A 697 1.41 45.82 21.98
CA ALA A 697 1.50 46.72 20.84
C ALA A 697 0.35 46.57 19.82
N GLY A 698 -0.59 45.63 20.04
CA GLY A 698 -1.74 45.38 19.18
C GLY A 698 -1.44 44.52 17.96
N ARG A 699 -0.24 43.94 17.85
CA ARG A 699 0.13 43.03 16.76
C ARG A 699 -0.46 41.65 16.99
N THR A 700 -1.01 41.03 15.95
CA THR A 700 -1.53 39.66 16.02
C THR A 700 -0.36 38.67 16.15
N ALA A 701 -0.38 37.87 17.21
CA ALA A 701 0.62 36.84 17.52
C ALA A 701 0.07 35.41 17.36
N ALA A 702 -1.25 35.25 17.41
CA ALA A 702 -1.92 34.01 17.02
C ALA A 702 -3.30 34.31 16.42
N LEU A 703 -3.77 33.45 15.51
CA LEU A 703 -5.10 33.51 14.94
C LEU A 703 -5.70 32.11 14.82
N LEU A 704 -6.94 31.98 15.27
CA LEU A 704 -7.74 30.77 15.13
C LEU A 704 -9.01 31.13 14.35
N SER A 705 -9.36 30.36 13.33
CA SER A 705 -10.61 30.53 12.59
C SER A 705 -11.56 29.37 12.85
N PHE A 706 -12.84 29.70 13.01
CA PHE A 706 -13.92 28.79 13.33
C PHE A 706 -15.05 28.95 12.31
N VAL A 707 -15.53 27.82 11.78
CA VAL A 707 -16.70 27.76 10.92
C VAL A 707 -17.98 27.56 11.73
N PRO A 708 -19.14 28.03 11.25
CA PRO A 708 -20.42 27.79 11.90
C PRO A 708 -20.78 26.29 11.95
N TRP A 709 -21.26 25.84 13.11
CA TRP A 709 -21.91 24.54 13.30
C TRP A 709 -23.39 24.78 13.66
N GLY A 710 -24.22 24.92 12.63
CA GLY A 710 -25.61 25.35 12.80
C GLY A 710 -25.71 26.79 13.32
N ALA A 711 -26.78 27.07 14.07
CA ALA A 711 -27.04 28.40 14.63
C ALA A 711 -26.28 28.67 15.95
N ASP A 712 -25.85 27.62 16.66
CA ASP A 712 -25.42 27.68 18.06
C ASP A 712 -24.07 27.00 18.33
N GLY A 713 -23.30 26.68 17.28
CA GLY A 713 -22.05 25.96 17.40
C GLY A 713 -20.91 26.56 16.57
N LEU A 714 -19.68 26.25 16.96
CA LEU A 714 -18.45 26.56 16.22
C LEU A 714 -17.63 25.30 16.00
N SER A 715 -16.92 25.23 14.88
CA SER A 715 -15.98 24.14 14.57
C SER A 715 -14.65 24.72 14.11
N LEU A 716 -13.55 24.25 14.71
CA LEU A 716 -12.22 24.81 14.48
C LEU A 716 -11.68 24.43 13.09
N ASP A 717 -11.49 25.43 12.24
CA ASP A 717 -10.96 25.30 10.87
C ASP A 717 -9.45 25.48 10.83
N LEU A 718 -8.97 26.57 11.40
CA LEU A 718 -7.58 27.00 11.27
C LEU A 718 -6.98 27.37 12.62
N MET A 719 -5.74 26.96 12.84
CA MET A 719 -4.92 27.38 13.97
C MET A 719 -3.55 27.82 13.47
N ARG A 720 -3.18 29.07 13.70
CA ARG A 720 -1.87 29.60 13.35
C ARG A 720 -1.35 30.47 14.49
N ARG A 721 -0.04 30.41 14.70
CA ARG A 721 0.66 31.25 15.67
C ARG A 721 2.01 31.63 15.13
N ASP A 722 2.47 32.80 15.54
CA ASP A 722 3.86 33.15 15.45
C ASP A 722 4.70 32.24 16.37
N ARG A 723 5.88 31.82 15.89
CA ARG A 723 6.81 30.97 16.64
C ARG A 723 7.75 31.79 17.50
N GLU A 724 7.96 33.06 17.15
CA GLU A 724 8.83 33.98 17.89
C GLU A 724 8.11 34.59 19.10
N SER A 725 6.78 34.61 19.06
CA SER A 725 5.93 34.97 20.19
C SER A 725 5.88 33.91 21.30
N ASP A 726 5.38 34.32 22.47
CA ASP A 726 5.34 33.50 23.68
C ASP A 726 4.63 32.15 23.51
N ASN A 727 4.99 31.19 24.36
CA ASN A 727 4.36 29.87 24.35
C ASN A 727 3.00 29.87 25.07
N GLY A 728 2.02 29.14 24.50
CA GLY A 728 0.70 28.96 25.10
C GLY A 728 -0.39 29.89 24.54
N LEU A 729 -0.11 30.66 23.49
CA LEU A 729 -1.07 31.59 22.88
C LEU A 729 -2.33 30.88 22.38
N VAL A 730 -2.16 29.71 21.75
CA VAL A 730 -3.29 28.91 21.27
C VAL A 730 -4.19 28.48 22.43
N GLU A 731 -3.59 27.95 23.50
CA GLU A 731 -4.34 27.55 24.68
C GLU A 731 -5.07 28.72 25.35
N TYR A 732 -4.41 29.87 25.39
CA TYR A 732 -5.00 31.11 25.89
C TYR A 732 -6.17 31.58 25.01
N THR A 733 -6.03 31.58 23.69
CA THR A 733 -7.09 31.99 22.75
C THR A 733 -8.31 31.10 22.85
N VAL A 734 -8.13 29.77 22.88
CA VAL A 734 -9.25 28.82 23.05
C VAL A 734 -9.94 29.03 24.40
N ALA A 735 -9.17 29.14 25.50
CA ALA A 735 -9.75 29.35 26.83
C ALA A 735 -10.57 30.65 26.90
N ARG A 736 -10.03 31.76 26.36
CA ARG A 736 -10.76 33.03 26.31
C ARG A 736 -11.97 32.98 25.41
N LEU A 737 -11.90 32.33 24.25
CA LEU A 737 -13.08 32.14 23.40
C LEU A 737 -14.21 31.41 24.16
N LEU A 738 -13.87 30.35 24.90
CA LEU A 738 -14.84 29.59 25.70
C LEU A 738 -15.42 30.42 26.86
N GLU A 739 -14.62 31.26 27.51
CA GLU A 739 -15.10 32.18 28.56
C GLU A 739 -16.02 33.27 28.00
N HIS A 740 -15.66 33.91 26.88
CA HIS A 740 -16.51 34.90 26.21
C HIS A 740 -17.84 34.26 25.78
N ALA A 741 -17.79 33.07 25.15
CA ALA A 741 -18.98 32.31 24.77
C ALA A 741 -19.85 31.92 25.97
N ARG A 742 -19.25 31.59 27.12
CA ARG A 742 -19.98 31.35 28.38
C ARG A 742 -20.70 32.60 28.88
N GLY A 743 -20.10 33.79 28.66
CA GLY A 743 -20.70 35.10 28.95
C GLY A 743 -21.81 35.53 27.97
N GLY A 744 -22.04 34.76 26.89
CA GLY A 744 -23.10 35.01 25.91
C GLY A 744 -22.61 35.61 24.58
N GLU A 745 -21.33 35.91 24.44
CA GLU A 745 -20.77 36.55 23.25
C GLU A 745 -19.52 35.81 22.74
N PRO A 746 -19.56 35.08 21.62
CA PRO A 746 -20.73 34.79 20.79
C PRO A 746 -21.70 33.82 21.47
N ALA A 747 -23.00 33.91 21.13
CA ALA A 747 -24.04 33.02 21.64
C ALA A 747 -23.90 31.60 21.07
N VAL A 748 -22.97 30.81 21.62
CA VAL A 748 -22.67 29.43 21.18
C VAL A 748 -22.70 28.47 22.35
N ARG A 749 -23.31 27.30 22.12
CA ARG A 749 -23.52 26.25 23.13
C ARG A 749 -22.48 25.14 23.05
N ARG A 750 -21.77 25.03 21.92
CA ARG A 750 -20.81 23.95 21.63
C ARG A 750 -19.71 24.44 20.71
N VAL A 751 -18.48 24.04 21.01
CA VAL A 751 -17.29 24.36 20.21
C VAL A 751 -16.52 23.07 19.96
N SER A 752 -16.38 22.68 18.69
CA SER A 752 -15.47 21.60 18.31
C SER A 752 -14.05 22.14 18.16
N LEU A 753 -13.11 21.52 18.88
CA LEU A 753 -11.68 21.79 18.80
C LEU A 753 -10.97 20.85 17.83
N ASN A 754 -11.72 20.34 16.85
CA ASN A 754 -11.25 19.42 15.82
C ASN A 754 -10.87 18.02 16.41
N PHE A 755 -10.44 17.15 15.51
CA PHE A 755 -10.40 15.71 15.69
C PHE A 755 -9.05 15.17 16.15
N ALA A 756 -9.08 14.21 17.09
CA ALA A 756 -7.95 13.39 17.47
C ALA A 756 -8.08 11.99 16.84
N MET A 757 -7.35 11.77 15.73
CA MET A 757 -7.20 10.48 15.05
C MET A 757 -6.66 9.37 15.99
N PHE A 758 -7.31 8.21 15.97
CA PHE A 758 -6.87 6.88 16.45
C PHE A 758 -6.71 6.65 17.97
N ARG A 759 -7.60 7.18 18.81
CA ARG A 759 -7.62 6.91 20.26
C ARG A 759 -7.77 5.42 20.62
N GLU A 760 -8.72 4.71 20.01
CA GLU A 760 -9.04 3.31 20.37
C GLU A 760 -7.99 2.27 19.93
N VAL A 761 -7.01 2.61 19.09
CA VAL A 761 -5.93 1.66 18.72
C VAL A 761 -5.00 1.38 19.91
N PHE A 762 -5.05 2.21 20.95
CA PHE A 762 -4.30 2.09 22.19
C PHE A 762 -5.08 1.45 23.34
N GLU A 763 -6.40 1.26 23.19
CA GLU A 763 -7.21 0.52 24.15
C GLU A 763 -7.34 -0.95 23.70
N GLU A 764 -6.87 -1.88 24.53
CA GLU A 764 -6.89 -3.30 24.24
C GLU A 764 -8.32 -3.86 24.28
N ARG A 765 -9.02 -3.82 23.14
CA ARG A 765 -10.20 -4.68 22.95
C ARG A 765 -9.78 -6.06 22.44
N ILE A 766 -10.04 -7.06 23.28
CA ILE A 766 -9.89 -8.50 23.03
C ILE A 766 -10.85 -8.90 21.90
N GLY A 767 -10.34 -9.44 20.79
CA GLY A 767 -11.16 -9.93 19.66
C GLY A 767 -10.69 -9.57 18.23
N ALA A 768 -9.52 -8.95 18.06
CA ALA A 768 -9.08 -8.47 16.74
C ALA A 768 -8.60 -9.58 15.76
N GLY A 769 -9.29 -9.71 14.62
CA GLY A 769 -8.89 -10.59 13.51
C GLY A 769 -7.51 -10.24 12.89
N PRO A 770 -6.93 -11.12 12.04
CA PRO A 770 -5.58 -10.96 11.48
C PRO A 770 -5.36 -9.66 10.70
N VAL A 771 -6.39 -9.19 9.99
CA VAL A 771 -6.33 -7.97 9.18
C VAL A 771 -6.23 -6.72 10.05
N LEU A 772 -6.94 -6.69 11.18
CA LEU A 772 -6.90 -5.56 12.11
C LEU A 772 -5.53 -5.48 12.81
N ARG A 773 -4.88 -6.63 13.06
CA ARG A 773 -3.50 -6.68 13.58
C ARG A 773 -2.46 -6.16 12.59
N LEU A 774 -2.57 -6.54 11.32
CA LEU A 774 -1.73 -5.98 10.26
C LEU A 774 -1.95 -4.47 10.11
N TRP A 775 -3.20 -4.02 10.17
CA TRP A 775 -3.56 -2.60 10.15
C TRP A 775 -3.05 -1.85 11.38
N ARG A 776 -3.10 -2.42 12.59
CA ARG A 776 -2.44 -1.83 13.78
C ARG A 776 -0.95 -1.67 13.56
N GLY A 777 -0.29 -2.65 12.92
CA GLY A 777 1.13 -2.56 12.57
C GLY A 777 1.43 -1.42 11.59
N VAL A 778 0.63 -1.30 10.52
CA VAL A 778 0.75 -0.20 9.53
C VAL A 778 0.42 1.15 10.17
N LEU A 779 -0.60 1.24 11.01
CA LEU A 779 -0.98 2.48 11.69
C LEU A 779 0.01 2.90 12.77
N ARG A 780 0.64 1.97 13.50
CA ARG A 780 1.77 2.27 14.40
C ARG A 780 3.03 2.70 13.66
N PHE A 781 3.27 2.12 12.48
CA PHE A 781 4.36 2.53 11.61
C PHE A 781 4.12 3.95 11.07
N LEU A 782 2.90 4.25 10.65
CA LEU A 782 2.50 5.60 10.25
C LEU A 782 2.55 6.54 11.46
N SER A 783 1.99 6.22 12.62
CA SER A 783 1.97 7.10 13.81
C SER A 783 3.36 7.53 14.30
N ARG A 784 4.45 6.80 13.97
CA ARG A 784 5.83 7.25 14.22
C ARG A 784 6.21 8.51 13.42
N TRP A 785 5.45 8.83 12.37
CA TRP A 785 5.62 9.97 11.47
C TRP A 785 4.54 11.05 11.67
N TRP A 786 3.49 10.79 12.48
CA TRP A 786 2.42 11.74 12.79
C TRP A 786 2.33 12.00 14.32
N GLN A 787 2.51 13.25 14.74
CA GLN A 787 2.36 13.78 16.13
C GLN A 787 0.89 13.76 16.63
N LEU A 788 0.23 12.59 16.63
CA LEU A 788 -1.19 12.45 16.99
C LEU A 788 -1.44 12.55 18.50
N GLU A 789 -0.47 12.11 19.30
CA GLU A 789 -0.58 12.11 20.77
C GLU A 789 -0.55 13.53 21.37
N SER A 790 0.17 14.46 20.73
CA SER A 790 0.22 15.85 21.19
C SER A 790 -1.10 16.59 20.99
N LEU A 791 -1.84 16.31 19.90
CA LEU A 791 -3.16 16.90 19.65
C LEU A 791 -4.20 16.40 20.66
N TYR A 792 -4.22 15.09 20.93
CA TYR A 792 -5.08 14.52 21.97
C TYR A 792 -4.79 15.15 23.34
N ARG A 793 -3.52 15.17 23.77
CA ARG A 793 -3.13 15.76 25.07
C ARG A 793 -3.40 17.26 25.15
N ALA A 794 -3.33 17.98 24.03
CA ALA A 794 -3.67 19.40 23.98
C ALA A 794 -5.17 19.62 24.20
N ASN A 795 -6.03 18.88 23.48
CA ASN A 795 -7.48 19.02 23.56
C ASN A 795 -8.06 18.47 24.87
N ALA A 796 -7.46 17.43 25.45
CA ALA A 796 -7.89 16.88 26.74
C ALA A 796 -7.87 17.89 27.89
N ARG A 797 -7.05 18.96 27.79
CA ARG A 797 -6.95 20.04 28.80
C ARG A 797 -8.24 20.85 28.96
N TYR A 798 -9.12 20.83 27.95
CA TYR A 798 -10.40 21.55 27.99
C TYR A 798 -11.56 20.68 28.47
N ARG A 799 -11.29 19.43 28.89
CA ARG A 799 -12.30 18.44 29.29
C ARG A 799 -13.47 18.32 28.29
N PRO A 800 -13.18 18.03 27.01
CA PRO A 800 -14.21 17.91 25.99
C PRO A 800 -15.06 16.64 26.19
N HIS A 801 -16.28 16.68 25.68
CA HIS A 801 -17.02 15.49 25.31
C HIS A 801 -16.43 14.91 24.01
N TRP A 802 -16.11 13.62 24.03
CA TRP A 802 -15.48 12.94 22.91
C TRP A 802 -16.55 12.28 22.03
N GLN A 803 -16.67 12.72 20.78
CA GLN A 803 -17.60 12.15 19.81
C GLN A 803 -16.86 11.24 18.80
N PRO A 804 -17.24 9.97 18.64
CA PRO A 804 -16.52 9.05 17.77
C PRO A 804 -16.73 9.40 16.29
N ARG A 805 -15.66 9.30 15.50
CA ARG A 805 -15.71 9.42 14.04
C ARG A 805 -15.20 8.16 13.36
N TYR A 806 -15.72 7.88 12.18
CA TYR A 806 -15.50 6.61 11.48
C TYR A 806 -14.96 6.82 10.05
N VAL A 807 -14.16 5.86 9.60
CA VAL A 807 -13.90 5.61 8.17
C VAL A 807 -14.80 4.48 7.71
N LEU A 808 -15.54 4.71 6.64
CA LEU A 808 -16.44 3.72 6.06
C LEU A 808 -15.85 3.17 4.77
N TYR A 809 -15.89 1.84 4.61
CA TYR A 809 -15.28 1.12 3.49
C TYR A 809 -16.09 -0.10 3.09
N GLU A 810 -16.07 -0.47 1.81
CA GLU A 810 -16.80 -1.66 1.34
C GLU A 810 -16.00 -2.96 1.60
N LYS A 811 -14.73 -3.01 1.17
CA LYS A 811 -13.89 -4.21 1.29
C LYS A 811 -12.59 -3.93 2.05
N PRO A 812 -12.15 -4.81 2.97
CA PRO A 812 -10.87 -4.64 3.67
C PRO A 812 -9.65 -4.52 2.74
N SER A 813 -9.70 -5.12 1.55
CA SER A 813 -8.64 -5.04 0.54
C SER A 813 -8.48 -3.65 -0.08
N GLU A 814 -9.48 -2.77 0.08
CA GLU A 814 -9.49 -1.42 -0.48
C GLU A 814 -8.95 -0.39 0.52
N LEU A 815 -8.88 -0.73 1.82
CA LEU A 815 -8.39 0.15 2.88
C LEU A 815 -7.02 0.79 2.59
N PRO A 816 -6.02 0.12 1.97
CA PRO A 816 -4.75 0.78 1.66
C PRO A 816 -4.91 1.90 0.63
N ALA A 817 -5.78 1.70 -0.37
CA ALA A 817 -6.09 2.73 -1.36
C ALA A 817 -6.88 3.87 -0.72
N ILE A 818 -7.82 3.56 0.19
CA ILE A 818 -8.60 4.55 0.95
C ILE A 818 -7.66 5.37 1.84
N GLY A 819 -6.79 4.73 2.63
CA GLY A 819 -5.84 5.42 3.49
C GLY A 819 -4.89 6.34 2.71
N LEU A 820 -4.37 5.90 1.56
CA LEU A 820 -3.58 6.75 0.68
C LEU A 820 -4.40 7.92 0.10
N ALA A 821 -5.66 7.68 -0.29
CA ALA A 821 -6.55 8.71 -0.78
C ALA A 821 -6.87 9.75 0.29
N THR A 822 -7.18 9.32 1.52
CA THR A 822 -7.39 10.20 2.68
C THR A 822 -6.13 10.99 2.99
N ALA A 823 -4.95 10.38 3.00
CA ALA A 823 -3.69 11.08 3.24
C ALA A 823 -3.36 12.14 2.18
N LEU A 824 -3.66 11.86 0.90
CA LEU A 824 -3.52 12.82 -0.18
C LEU A 824 -4.59 13.92 -0.14
N ALA A 825 -5.81 13.60 0.27
CA ALA A 825 -6.92 14.55 0.37
C ALA A 825 -6.67 15.53 1.52
N GLU A 826 -6.35 15.02 2.71
CA GLU A 826 -6.00 15.79 3.91
C GLU A 826 -4.67 16.55 3.79
N GLY A 827 -3.95 16.46 2.66
CA GLY A 827 -2.70 17.18 2.43
C GLY A 827 -1.52 16.66 3.24
N PHE A 828 -1.62 15.47 3.85
CA PHE A 828 -0.50 14.80 4.54
C PHE A 828 0.55 14.27 3.56
N LEU A 829 0.15 13.95 2.34
CA LEU A 829 1.04 13.56 1.24
C LEU A 829 0.92 14.56 0.10
N THR A 830 2.04 15.18 -0.28
CA THR A 830 2.11 16.01 -1.49
C THR A 830 2.35 15.13 -2.70
N ARG A 831 1.51 15.25 -3.73
CA ARG A 831 1.80 14.65 -5.05
C ARG A 831 3.13 15.22 -5.56
N PRO A 832 4.07 14.40 -6.07
CA PRO A 832 5.20 14.93 -6.80
C PRO A 832 4.67 15.69 -8.03
N ARG A 833 4.72 17.02 -7.99
CA ARG A 833 4.36 17.87 -9.12
C ARG A 833 5.61 18.03 -9.97
N LEU A 834 5.63 17.40 -11.14
CA LEU A 834 6.47 17.86 -12.24
C LEU A 834 6.03 19.30 -12.54
N ARG A 835 6.97 20.24 -12.36
CA ARG A 835 6.79 21.69 -12.46
C ARG A 835 6.17 22.04 -13.81
N ARG A 836 4.83 22.18 -13.86
CA ARG A 836 4.15 22.78 -15.01
C ARG A 836 4.37 24.29 -14.91
N GLY A 837 4.98 24.87 -15.93
CA GLY A 837 5.23 26.31 -16.03
C GLY A 837 3.94 27.09 -15.81
N ARG A 838 4.06 28.22 -15.10
CA ARG A 838 3.01 29.23 -14.98
C ARG A 838 2.48 29.56 -16.38
N PRO A 839 1.17 29.53 -16.66
CA PRO A 839 0.66 30.28 -17.79
C PRO A 839 0.95 31.75 -17.52
N ALA A 840 1.64 32.41 -18.45
CA ALA A 840 1.86 33.83 -18.42
C ALA A 840 0.51 34.55 -18.30
N GLY A 841 0.44 35.53 -17.41
CA GLY A 841 -0.72 36.39 -17.26
C GLY A 841 -1.06 37.05 -18.59
N ARG A 842 -2.35 37.13 -18.89
CA ARG A 842 -2.86 38.21 -19.71
C ARG A 842 -3.50 39.20 -18.75
N THR A 843 -2.98 40.43 -18.86
CA THR A 843 -3.41 41.71 -18.31
C THR A 843 -4.91 41.86 -18.24
#